data_AF-A0A7Y0NQI4-F1
#
_entry.id   AF-A0A7Y0NQI4-F1
#
_cell.length_a   1.000
_cell.length_b   1.000
_cell.length_c   1.000
_cell.angle_alpha   90.00
_cell.angle_beta   90.00
_cell.angle_gamma   90.00
#
_symmetry.space_group_name_H-M   'P 1'
#
loop_
_entity.id
_entity.type
_entity.pdbx_description
1 polymer ?
#
loop_
_entity_poly.entity_id
_entity_poly.type
_entity_poly.pdbx_seq_one_letter_code
_entity_poly.pdbx_strand_id
1 'polypeptide(L)'
;MKINLTLICILFLLLKSYGQNSLKQASPSANFSNTYSQNVDLFTGKLDVGVDLVNLKFAGEDLSVKLKYLAGNGVKLNDLPSWVGLGWSLNTPGYVYRTVKGAPDEQQTYTSELTTTSRSINPYDSGNFTKIYEKLLTTTLHSQNKRYINNYSLLNNGDWNSYNRIMSYNPNAAVSASNTTGWIKTQYDYVKQDFSSTNMSSVIDLAPDDFVVQIGELNGVFYKNFNGEWTFVSNNNISCSVEVSIEENYSTEGLITPGVITKIVLTSSNGIEYTFDGDFEFSKVSNAYNFDYPSPANGYYFYDLVPTLWNITKIKNLNTKEEINFSYNSSIFEVSKFNSAFGSSFSIVYENARNTWPTDENDRFYYTANYNVAHRTKIIKAITCSNGYKILFNTSLSNQLLGNTGVSLFDGFSEDRFLYGKSLSYNLYKLNNISVYNDNDLIRKISFGYKEEVTSRLQLKKINFSDGTNTYDSYSFFYNQTQLPLYGSRKTDHWGYYNGLDFFNIYPNGPYSDQVLESFNNYKIQDPILCKAEILESIKNAAGAQTTFEYEPNDYYTQVNDVSRQLEPVVGPSTGGGVRIKSIKITDNGHILSSKNYYYVKENQLSSGVLATPPPQYLYKMPVNSDVNYSFKLSGFTTNITNSSIVTYSRVIEKNNNSLSTISEFTNFDNGFGDQESQNKNFSGNVYNIKNAFVDNSFKRGKVKSVKILSNDQVLPIEETVYKYQHDYGEDSFPDYRAIYMSNTTSNFYYSAISYKRYADLLREVKNIKNEKSGTIVSTKRLKYDTYNNIVEETSENSKTAGITKTTYKYPYDFSSSVYQEMVRRNLITPVVEEITSVDNVQTLLNRVNYDQFDLGGIFPKTIEMQVGSGPPQTKTTFYNYDVVGNILEKQEANSALREVYLWSYSAQSPIAKIVGSDLATVKSVLGGNSAILSFSNAINPEKSTVDSFLSPLKNAIPTAQITSYTHKPLVGMASMTDVKGMTVYYEYDGFNRLAYVRDQHRNIIKSYCYNYAGQMVDCNSLSIPTRPFSIRVITE
;
A
#
# COMPACT_ATOMS: atom_id res chain seq x y z
N MET A 1 -14.41 -50.57 22.07
CA MET A 1 -14.13 -49.79 20.85
C MET A 1 -13.68 -48.39 21.29
N LYS A 2 -12.38 -48.18 21.48
CA LYS A 2 -11.82 -46.91 21.95
C LYS A 2 -11.70 -45.96 20.76
N ILE A 3 -12.65 -45.06 20.61
CA ILE A 3 -12.67 -44.03 19.57
C ILE A 3 -11.61 -42.99 19.96
N ASN A 4 -10.59 -42.82 19.12
CA ASN A 4 -9.48 -41.89 19.34
C ASN A 4 -9.97 -40.44 19.32
N LEU A 5 -9.91 -39.77 20.48
CA LEU A 5 -10.23 -38.33 20.65
C LEU A 5 -9.41 -37.41 19.72
N THR A 6 -8.26 -37.87 19.24
CA THR A 6 -7.36 -37.14 18.33
C THR A 6 -7.93 -37.00 16.91
N LEU A 7 -8.70 -37.98 16.43
CA LEU A 7 -9.36 -37.90 15.12
C LEU A 7 -10.51 -36.89 15.13
N ILE A 8 -11.20 -36.74 16.26
CA ILE A 8 -12.28 -35.77 16.46
C ILE A 8 -11.70 -34.34 16.56
N CYS A 9 -10.53 -34.14 17.17
CA CYS A 9 -9.88 -32.83 17.25
C CYS A 9 -9.36 -32.34 15.89
N ILE A 10 -8.88 -33.26 15.03
CA ILE A 10 -8.43 -32.93 13.67
C ILE A 10 -9.64 -32.67 12.74
N LEU A 11 -10.74 -33.41 12.91
CA LEU A 11 -12.00 -33.14 12.19
C LEU A 11 -12.61 -31.77 12.58
N PHE A 12 -12.48 -31.35 13.84
CA PHE A 12 -12.91 -30.01 14.32
C PHE A 12 -11.99 -28.86 13.87
N LEU A 13 -10.73 -29.13 13.55
CA LEU A 13 -9.78 -28.16 13.00
C LEU A 13 -9.93 -27.98 11.48
N LEU A 14 -10.29 -29.04 10.74
CA LEU A 14 -10.49 -29.00 9.29
C LEU A 14 -11.85 -28.40 8.87
N LEU A 15 -12.90 -28.51 9.71
CA LEU A 15 -14.18 -27.80 9.51
C LEU A 15 -14.09 -26.26 9.72
N LYS A 16 -12.90 -25.70 9.95
CA LYS A 16 -12.67 -24.25 9.96
C LYS A 16 -12.22 -23.70 8.60
N SER A 17 -11.70 -24.51 7.68
CA SER A 17 -11.14 -24.01 6.41
C SER A 17 -12.10 -24.05 5.22
N TYR A 18 -13.26 -24.68 5.35
CA TYR A 18 -14.26 -24.75 4.28
C TYR A 18 -15.63 -24.30 4.77
N GLY A 19 -16.04 -23.09 4.36
CA GLY A 19 -17.35 -22.52 4.66
C GLY A 19 -17.40 -21.62 5.90
N GLN A 20 -16.69 -20.49 5.86
CA GLN A 20 -17.08 -19.30 6.64
C GLN A 20 -17.18 -18.07 5.73
N ASN A 21 -17.99 -18.17 4.69
CA ASN A 21 -18.99 -17.13 4.41
C ASN A 21 -20.42 -17.65 4.62
N SER A 22 -20.60 -18.86 5.19
CA SER A 22 -21.86 -19.26 5.80
C SER A 22 -21.76 -19.10 7.31
N LEU A 23 -22.79 -18.48 7.89
CA LEU A 23 -22.94 -18.20 9.30
C LEU A 23 -22.75 -19.47 10.14
N LYS A 24 -21.53 -19.68 10.68
CA LYS A 24 -21.46 -20.07 12.08
C LYS A 24 -22.22 -18.96 12.81
N GLN A 25 -23.35 -19.32 13.41
CA GLN A 25 -24.00 -18.49 14.40
C GLN A 25 -22.91 -18.17 15.42
N ALA A 26 -22.32 -16.99 15.30
CA ALA A 26 -21.34 -16.53 16.25
C ALA A 26 -22.11 -16.47 17.56
N SER A 27 -21.77 -17.36 18.50
CA SER A 27 -21.91 -17.01 19.90
C SER A 27 -21.37 -15.57 20.03
N PRO A 28 -22.14 -14.61 20.60
CA PRO A 28 -21.94 -13.15 20.43
C PRO A 28 -20.70 -12.60 21.13
N SER A 29 -19.69 -13.42 21.36
CA SER A 29 -18.40 -13.06 21.90
C SER A 29 -17.31 -13.35 20.88
N ALA A 30 -16.56 -12.29 20.55
CA ALA A 30 -15.27 -12.25 19.87
C ALA A 30 -15.28 -12.05 18.33
N ASN A 31 -15.23 -10.79 17.91
CA ASN A 31 -14.14 -10.25 17.08
C ASN A 31 -14.16 -8.70 16.95
N PHE A 32 -14.56 -7.98 17.99
CA PHE A 32 -14.26 -6.54 18.13
C PHE A 32 -13.28 -6.36 19.28
N SER A 33 -12.03 -6.70 18.99
CA SER A 33 -10.89 -6.55 19.88
C SER A 33 -9.90 -5.63 19.18
N ASN A 34 -9.68 -4.47 19.80
CA ASN A 34 -8.70 -3.42 19.50
C ASN A 34 -9.13 -2.34 18.49
N THR A 35 -9.94 -1.36 18.94
CA THR A 35 -10.09 -0.04 18.27
C THR A 35 -8.74 0.67 18.05
N TYR A 36 -7.72 0.23 18.78
CA TYR A 36 -6.36 0.73 18.75
C TYR A 36 -5.39 -0.43 18.54
N SER A 37 -4.78 -0.50 17.36
CA SER A 37 -3.73 -1.48 17.06
C SER A 37 -2.36 -0.84 17.25
N GLN A 38 -1.49 -1.47 18.04
CA GLN A 38 -0.10 -1.07 18.20
C GLN A 38 0.82 -2.24 17.83
N ASN A 39 1.58 -2.05 16.75
CA ASN A 39 2.60 -2.98 16.31
C ASN A 39 3.91 -2.22 16.06
N VAL A 40 4.99 -2.98 16.01
CA VAL A 40 6.27 -2.52 15.47
C VAL A 40 6.52 -3.34 14.23
N ASP A 41 6.76 -2.68 13.11
CA ASP A 41 7.32 -3.37 11.95
C ASP A 41 8.77 -3.74 12.32
N LEU A 42 8.97 -4.98 12.75
CA LEU A 42 10.26 -5.46 13.24
C LEU A 42 11.33 -5.39 12.14
N PHE A 43 10.97 -5.51 10.86
CA PHE A 43 11.94 -5.44 9.77
C PHE A 43 12.51 -4.03 9.60
N THR A 44 11.75 -2.98 9.92
CA THR A 44 12.21 -1.59 9.78
C THR A 44 12.44 -0.88 11.12
N GLY A 45 12.00 -1.47 12.22
CA GLY A 45 11.95 -0.83 13.55
C GLY A 45 10.89 0.26 13.68
N LYS A 46 10.04 0.44 12.67
CA LYS A 46 9.04 1.49 12.58
C LYS A 46 7.87 1.25 13.51
N LEU A 47 7.40 2.31 14.18
CA LEU A 47 6.11 2.28 14.86
C LEU A 47 4.97 2.17 13.84
N ASP A 48 4.15 1.13 13.94
CA ASP A 48 2.86 1.02 13.23
C ASP A 48 1.73 1.11 14.24
N VAL A 49 1.18 2.31 14.36
CA VAL A 49 0.06 2.62 15.25
C VAL A 49 -1.12 3.11 14.43
N GLY A 50 -2.31 2.65 14.81
CA GLY A 50 -3.53 3.14 14.22
C GLY A 50 -4.74 3.13 15.14
N VAL A 51 -5.74 3.92 14.75
CA VAL A 51 -7.05 4.03 15.40
C VAL A 51 -8.11 3.66 14.37
N ASP A 52 -8.89 2.62 14.62
CA ASP A 52 -10.02 2.25 13.78
C ASP A 52 -11.15 3.27 13.97
N LEU A 53 -11.53 3.99 12.91
CA LEU A 53 -12.53 5.07 12.96
C LEU A 53 -13.92 4.57 12.55
N VAL A 54 -13.97 3.84 11.44
CA VAL A 54 -15.17 3.22 10.86
C VAL A 54 -14.83 1.80 10.49
N ASN A 55 -15.70 0.84 10.84
CA ASN A 55 -15.61 -0.54 10.38
C ASN A 55 -16.85 -0.84 9.55
N LEU A 56 -16.67 -0.92 8.23
CA LEU A 56 -17.75 -1.16 7.28
C LEU A 56 -17.25 -2.19 6.28
N LYS A 57 -18.01 -3.27 6.10
CA LYS A 57 -17.77 -4.25 5.03
C LYS A 57 -18.98 -4.26 4.11
N PHE A 58 -18.76 -4.22 2.80
CA PHE A 58 -19.84 -4.20 1.81
C PHE A 58 -19.35 -4.72 0.45
N ALA A 59 -20.23 -5.37 -0.32
CA ALA A 59 -19.90 -5.94 -1.63
C ALA A 59 -18.73 -6.94 -1.65
N GLY A 60 -18.39 -7.55 -0.50
CA GLY A 60 -17.21 -8.42 -0.35
C GLY A 60 -15.92 -7.67 0.02
N GLU A 61 -15.97 -6.36 0.20
CA GLU A 61 -14.81 -5.51 0.49
C GLU A 61 -14.83 -4.94 1.90
N ASP A 62 -13.63 -4.67 2.43
CA ASP A 62 -13.42 -3.95 3.68
C ASP A 62 -13.24 -2.44 3.41
N LEU A 63 -14.27 -1.66 3.71
CA LEU A 63 -14.31 -0.20 3.65
C LEU A 63 -13.95 0.47 4.98
N SER A 64 -13.31 -0.27 5.89
CA SER A 64 -12.90 0.27 7.18
C SER A 64 -11.94 1.45 7.03
N VAL A 65 -12.32 2.58 7.64
CA VAL A 65 -11.49 3.78 7.71
C VAL A 65 -10.74 3.78 9.04
N LYS A 66 -9.42 3.91 8.95
CA LYS A 66 -8.44 3.84 10.02
C LYS A 66 -7.48 5.02 9.90
N LEU A 67 -7.18 5.61 11.03
CA LEU A 67 -6.09 6.55 11.16
C LEU A 67 -4.80 5.75 11.37
N LYS A 68 -3.73 6.09 10.64
CA LYS A 68 -2.42 5.42 10.71
C LYS A 68 -1.30 6.44 10.89
N TYR A 69 -0.37 6.15 11.79
CA TYR A 69 0.83 6.96 11.98
C TYR A 69 1.95 6.44 11.07
N LEU A 70 2.33 7.23 10.06
CA LEU A 70 3.32 6.89 9.05
C LEU A 70 4.75 7.36 9.41
N ALA A 71 4.91 8.38 10.25
CA ALA A 71 6.22 8.92 10.65
C ALA A 71 6.86 8.16 11.81
N GLY A 72 6.64 6.84 11.88
CA GLY A 72 7.18 5.95 12.92
C GLY A 72 8.71 5.81 12.91
N ASN A 73 9.37 6.22 11.83
CA ASN A 73 10.84 6.26 11.68
C ASN A 73 11.44 7.66 11.92
N GLY A 74 10.63 8.61 12.40
CA GLY A 74 10.99 10.02 12.49
C GLY A 74 10.25 10.88 11.47
N VAL A 75 10.15 12.16 11.78
CA VAL A 75 9.57 13.17 10.90
C VAL A 75 10.71 13.86 10.15
N LYS A 76 10.67 13.86 8.82
CA LYS A 76 11.66 14.61 8.04
C LYS A 76 11.31 16.09 8.07
N LEU A 77 12.34 16.93 7.94
CA LEU A 77 12.19 18.39 8.07
C LEU A 77 11.17 18.96 7.09
N ASN A 78 11.18 18.45 5.85
CA ASN A 78 10.32 18.91 4.77
C ASN A 78 9.05 18.05 4.57
N ASP A 79 8.73 17.15 5.51
CA ASP A 79 7.47 16.41 5.47
C ASP A 79 6.30 17.37 5.68
N LEU A 80 5.39 17.40 4.72
CA LEU A 80 4.15 18.14 4.82
C LEU A 80 3.13 17.33 5.63
N PRO A 81 2.44 17.94 6.61
CA PRO A 81 1.30 17.33 7.26
C PRO A 81 0.24 16.93 6.24
N SER A 82 -0.30 15.73 6.41
CA SER A 82 -1.53 15.39 5.72
C SER A 82 -2.69 16.22 6.30
N TRP A 83 -3.83 16.16 5.65
CA TRP A 83 -5.11 16.66 6.16
C TRP A 83 -5.57 16.09 7.52
N VAL A 84 -4.90 15.06 8.06
CA VAL A 84 -5.12 14.58 9.43
C VAL A 84 -3.96 14.87 10.38
N GLY A 85 -3.01 15.71 9.97
CA GLY A 85 -1.89 16.17 10.79
C GLY A 85 -0.55 15.50 10.46
N LEU A 86 0.53 16.07 11.00
CA LEU A 86 1.91 15.65 10.75
C LEU A 86 2.13 14.19 11.16
N GLY A 87 2.71 13.43 10.23
CA GLY A 87 2.99 12.01 10.42
C GLY A 87 1.77 11.10 10.43
N TRP A 88 0.54 11.63 10.38
CA TRP A 88 -0.69 10.84 10.31
C TRP A 88 -1.22 10.76 8.88
N SER A 89 -1.90 9.67 8.55
CA SER A 89 -2.67 9.51 7.32
C SER A 89 -3.92 8.68 7.59
N LEU A 90 -4.92 8.79 6.71
CA LEU A 90 -6.03 7.85 6.67
C LEU A 90 -5.71 6.75 5.66
N ASN A 91 -6.03 5.49 5.98
CA ASN A 91 -6.12 4.46 4.94
C ASN A 91 -7.42 4.71 4.15
N THR A 92 -7.40 5.68 3.24
CA THR A 92 -8.54 5.89 2.36
C THR A 92 -8.67 4.69 1.39
N PRO A 93 -9.87 4.44 0.88
CA PRO A 93 -10.11 3.36 -0.06
C PRO A 93 -9.24 3.55 -1.30
N GLY A 94 -8.51 2.49 -1.63
CA GLY A 94 -7.82 2.19 -2.87
C GLY A 94 -7.24 3.28 -3.77
N TYR A 95 -5.96 3.12 -4.10
CA TYR A 95 -5.33 3.84 -5.21
C TYR A 95 -4.41 2.93 -6.02
N VAL A 96 -4.11 3.36 -7.24
CA VAL A 96 -2.95 2.87 -8.00
C VAL A 96 -1.92 3.98 -8.01
N TYR A 97 -0.71 3.71 -7.51
CA TYR A 97 0.41 4.65 -7.56
C TYR A 97 1.47 4.16 -8.53
N ARG A 98 2.01 5.06 -9.36
CA ARG A 98 3.02 4.75 -10.36
C ARG A 98 4.40 5.23 -9.95
N THR A 99 5.39 4.35 -10.10
CA THR A 99 6.80 4.72 -10.10
C THR A 99 7.33 4.68 -11.53
N VAL A 100 7.70 5.84 -12.06
CA VAL A 100 8.26 5.96 -13.42
C VAL A 100 9.73 5.56 -13.44
N LYS A 101 10.13 4.70 -14.38
CA LYS A 101 11.48 4.14 -14.54
C LYS A 101 12.15 4.59 -15.85
N GLY A 102 12.21 5.90 -16.04
CA GLY A 102 12.74 6.52 -17.25
C GLY A 102 11.70 7.47 -17.81
N ALA A 103 10.96 7.01 -18.82
CA ALA A 103 9.84 7.75 -19.41
C ALA A 103 8.53 6.96 -19.23
N PRO A 104 7.36 7.63 -19.21
CA PRO A 104 6.09 6.94 -19.15
C PRO A 104 5.88 5.88 -20.24
N ASP A 105 5.54 4.64 -19.85
CA ASP A 105 5.30 3.48 -20.72
C ASP A 105 4.24 3.71 -21.82
N GLU A 106 3.24 4.55 -21.59
CA GLU A 106 2.13 4.84 -22.53
C GLU A 106 2.46 5.92 -23.57
N GLN A 107 3.54 6.68 -23.39
CA GLN A 107 3.89 7.73 -24.35
C GLN A 107 4.53 7.11 -25.61
N GLN A 108 3.77 6.98 -26.70
CA GLN A 108 4.36 6.69 -28.02
C GLN A 108 4.98 7.96 -28.61
N THR A 109 6.19 7.86 -29.14
CA THR A 109 6.82 8.97 -29.89
C THR A 109 6.18 9.03 -31.29
N TYR A 110 5.70 10.21 -31.72
CA TYR A 110 5.20 10.41 -33.09
C TYR A 110 6.28 10.03 -34.12
N THR A 111 5.95 9.13 -35.04
CA THR A 111 6.67 8.94 -36.29
C THR A 111 5.84 9.58 -37.41
N SER A 112 6.22 10.76 -37.88
CA SER A 112 5.70 11.29 -39.14
C SER A 112 6.85 11.62 -40.10
N GLU A 113 6.75 11.12 -41.32
CA GLU A 113 7.65 11.42 -42.43
C GLU A 113 7.59 12.93 -42.75
N LEU A 114 8.76 13.57 -42.84
CA LEU A 114 8.87 14.97 -43.24
C LEU A 114 8.59 15.12 -44.74
N THR A 115 7.47 15.75 -45.10
CA THR A 115 7.36 16.44 -46.41
C THR A 115 7.87 17.86 -46.24
N THR A 116 9.05 18.13 -46.79
CA THR A 116 9.74 19.42 -46.72
C THR A 116 8.97 20.49 -47.51
N THR A 117 8.26 21.37 -46.81
CA THR A 117 7.92 22.70 -47.35
C THR A 117 8.36 23.78 -46.37
N SER A 118 9.48 24.42 -46.71
CA SER A 118 10.06 25.53 -45.96
C SER A 118 9.19 26.78 -46.06
N ARG A 119 8.55 27.18 -44.95
CA ARG A 119 8.06 28.55 -44.77
C ARG A 119 8.50 29.07 -43.41
N SER A 120 9.34 30.09 -43.45
CA SER A 120 9.84 30.87 -42.31
C SER A 120 8.66 31.44 -41.51
N ILE A 121 8.55 31.09 -40.23
CA ILE A 121 7.57 31.68 -39.30
C ILE A 121 8.31 32.66 -38.40
N ASN A 122 7.78 33.88 -38.34
CA ASN A 122 8.35 34.99 -37.56
C ASN A 122 7.96 34.84 -36.07
N PRO A 123 8.91 34.77 -35.12
CA PRO A 123 8.65 34.44 -33.71
C PRO A 123 7.96 35.52 -32.86
N TYR A 124 7.58 36.67 -33.43
CA TYR A 124 6.98 37.79 -32.68
C TYR A 124 5.44 37.80 -32.60
N ASP A 125 4.76 36.78 -33.13
CA ASP A 125 3.29 36.74 -33.12
C ASP A 125 2.77 36.15 -31.79
N SER A 126 2.66 37.01 -30.77
CA SER A 126 2.34 36.69 -29.37
C SER A 126 0.91 36.19 -29.11
N GLY A 127 0.18 35.78 -30.15
CA GLY A 127 -1.23 35.35 -30.07
C GLY A 127 -1.50 33.88 -30.39
N ASN A 128 -0.48 33.06 -30.71
CA ASN A 128 -0.73 31.72 -31.26
C ASN A 128 0.33 30.66 -30.86
N PHE A 129 0.69 30.60 -29.58
CA PHE A 129 1.55 29.52 -29.05
C PHE A 129 1.01 28.11 -29.38
N THR A 130 -0.32 27.93 -29.36
CA THR A 130 -0.98 26.65 -29.70
C THR A 130 -0.73 26.20 -31.14
N LYS A 131 -0.73 27.12 -32.12
CA LYS A 131 -0.50 26.80 -33.54
C LYS A 131 0.96 26.54 -33.89
N ILE A 132 1.90 27.13 -33.14
CA ILE A 132 3.34 26.84 -33.29
C ILE A 132 3.62 25.44 -32.73
N TYR A 133 2.98 25.06 -31.63
CA TYR A 133 3.08 23.72 -31.03
C TYR A 133 2.48 22.63 -31.94
N GLU A 134 1.28 22.84 -32.49
CA GLU A 134 0.66 21.93 -33.48
C GLU A 134 1.53 21.75 -34.74
N LYS A 135 2.26 22.79 -35.15
CA LYS A 135 3.09 22.75 -36.35
C LYS A 135 4.49 22.17 -36.10
N LEU A 136 5.05 22.34 -34.90
CA LEU A 136 6.25 21.62 -34.44
C LEU A 136 5.99 20.12 -34.26
N LEU A 137 4.77 19.72 -33.88
CA LEU A 137 4.35 18.31 -33.87
C LEU A 137 4.38 17.69 -35.29
N THR A 138 4.10 18.45 -36.35
CA THR A 138 4.13 17.94 -37.73
C THR A 138 5.52 17.92 -38.38
N THR A 139 6.49 18.67 -37.84
CA THR A 139 7.84 18.76 -38.42
C THR A 139 8.85 18.74 -37.30
N THR A 140 9.56 17.61 -37.18
CA THR A 140 10.84 17.35 -36.48
C THR A 140 10.74 16.39 -35.28
N LEU A 141 11.14 15.14 -35.50
CA LEU A 141 11.94 14.31 -34.56
C LEU A 141 12.36 13.02 -35.27
N HIS A 142 13.60 12.96 -35.77
CA HIS A 142 14.28 11.69 -36.02
C HIS A 142 15.09 11.34 -34.76
N SER A 143 14.45 10.73 -33.77
CA SER A 143 15.16 9.96 -32.75
C SER A 143 14.82 8.51 -32.95
N GLN A 144 15.78 7.72 -33.43
CA GLN A 144 15.65 6.26 -33.46
C GLN A 144 15.24 5.76 -32.07
N ASN A 145 14.17 4.96 -32.02
CA ASN A 145 13.47 4.49 -30.84
C ASN A 145 14.41 3.84 -29.81
N LYS A 146 14.70 4.56 -28.71
CA LYS A 146 15.48 4.04 -27.55
C LYS A 146 14.60 3.55 -26.38
N ARG A 147 13.29 3.40 -26.60
CA ARG A 147 12.34 2.87 -25.60
C ARG A 147 12.32 1.34 -25.66
N TYR A 148 12.26 0.68 -24.50
CA TYR A 148 12.26 -0.77 -24.38
C TYR A 148 11.07 -1.42 -25.12
N ILE A 149 9.87 -0.85 -24.99
CA ILE A 149 8.61 -1.38 -25.57
C ILE A 149 8.65 -1.46 -27.11
N ASN A 150 9.43 -0.61 -27.77
CA ASN A 150 9.40 -0.45 -29.24
C ASN A 150 10.35 -1.42 -29.98
N ASN A 151 11.19 -2.19 -29.28
CA ASN A 151 12.22 -3.06 -29.87
C ASN A 151 12.08 -4.54 -29.45
N TYR A 152 10.88 -4.97 -29.08
CA TYR A 152 10.59 -6.30 -28.53
C TYR A 152 11.11 -7.48 -29.38
N SER A 153 10.87 -7.46 -30.70
CA SER A 153 11.30 -8.54 -31.62
C SER A 153 12.82 -8.70 -31.67
N LEU A 154 13.57 -7.64 -31.35
CA LEU A 154 15.02 -7.65 -31.26
C LEU A 154 15.49 -8.29 -29.95
N LEU A 155 14.78 -8.06 -28.83
CA LEU A 155 15.12 -8.49 -27.48
C LEU A 155 14.84 -9.99 -27.19
N ASN A 156 13.83 -10.57 -27.85
CA ASN A 156 13.37 -11.95 -27.63
C ASN A 156 14.22 -13.05 -28.32
N ASN A 157 15.49 -12.78 -28.62
CA ASN A 157 16.37 -13.73 -29.30
C ASN A 157 17.59 -14.04 -28.43
N GLY A 158 17.57 -15.20 -27.76
CA GLY A 158 18.45 -15.57 -26.64
C GLY A 158 19.95 -15.74 -26.92
N ASP A 159 20.48 -15.19 -28.01
CA ASP A 159 21.89 -15.28 -28.41
C ASP A 159 22.61 -13.94 -28.27
N TRP A 160 22.50 -13.36 -27.06
CA TRP A 160 23.16 -12.11 -26.67
C TRP A 160 24.67 -12.25 -26.43
N ASN A 161 25.21 -13.45 -26.60
CA ASN A 161 26.64 -13.73 -26.49
C ASN A 161 27.39 -13.51 -27.82
N SER A 162 26.67 -13.30 -28.93
CA SER A 162 27.26 -13.14 -30.26
C SER A 162 27.46 -11.67 -30.63
N TYR A 163 28.73 -11.25 -30.71
CA TYR A 163 29.13 -9.92 -31.18
C TYR A 163 28.52 -9.55 -32.55
N ASN A 164 28.60 -10.47 -33.52
CA ASN A 164 28.09 -10.25 -34.88
C ASN A 164 26.57 -10.03 -34.88
N ARG A 165 25.86 -10.69 -33.96
CA ARG A 165 24.42 -10.59 -33.85
C ARG A 165 23.99 -9.27 -33.22
N ILE A 166 24.67 -8.83 -32.16
CA ILE A 166 24.46 -7.49 -31.57
C ILE A 166 24.71 -6.40 -32.64
N MET A 167 25.75 -6.54 -33.45
CA MET A 167 26.07 -5.58 -34.52
C MET A 167 25.05 -5.57 -35.66
N SER A 168 24.38 -6.69 -35.95
CA SER A 168 23.30 -6.74 -36.94
C SER A 168 22.08 -5.90 -36.57
N TYR A 169 21.96 -5.53 -35.29
CA TYR A 169 20.88 -4.69 -34.75
C TYR A 169 21.31 -3.23 -34.53
N ASN A 170 22.54 -2.85 -34.92
CA ASN A 170 23.02 -1.48 -34.84
C ASN A 170 22.40 -0.64 -35.97
N PRO A 171 21.51 0.31 -35.70
CA PRO A 171 20.90 1.12 -36.75
C PRO A 171 21.89 2.06 -37.46
N ASN A 172 23.11 2.24 -36.93
CA ASN A 172 24.19 2.96 -37.59
C ASN A 172 25.06 2.09 -38.51
N ALA A 173 24.92 0.75 -38.48
CA ALA A 173 25.68 -0.13 -39.37
C ALA A 173 25.26 0.02 -40.84
N ALA A 174 24.05 0.54 -41.12
CA ALA A 174 23.60 0.84 -42.47
C ALA A 174 24.22 2.10 -43.09
N VAL A 175 24.90 2.95 -42.30
CA VAL A 175 25.44 4.24 -42.79
C VAL A 175 26.93 4.14 -43.16
N SER A 176 27.63 3.05 -42.82
CA SER A 176 29.04 2.85 -43.17
C SER A 176 29.22 2.10 -44.50
N ALA A 177 28.45 2.44 -45.53
CA ALA A 177 28.57 1.85 -46.87
C ALA A 177 28.80 2.87 -47.99
N SER A 178 29.29 4.08 -47.70
CA SER A 178 29.89 4.95 -48.72
C SER A 178 31.29 5.39 -48.31
N ASN A 179 32.27 4.80 -48.99
CA ASN A 179 33.68 5.20 -48.99
C ASN A 179 33.85 6.55 -49.72
N THR A 180 33.28 7.63 -49.17
CA THR A 180 33.50 8.98 -49.67
C THR A 180 33.89 9.88 -48.52
N THR A 181 35.19 10.09 -48.39
CA THR A 181 35.81 11.30 -47.85
C THR A 181 35.10 12.53 -48.41
N GLY A 182 34.23 13.13 -47.60
CA GLY A 182 33.45 14.29 -47.97
C GLY A 182 32.38 14.55 -46.93
N TRP A 183 32.64 15.52 -46.05
CA TRP A 183 31.68 16.04 -45.08
C TRP A 183 30.46 16.61 -45.82
N ILE A 184 29.43 15.79 -46.03
CA ILE A 184 28.13 16.29 -46.52
C ILE A 184 27.38 16.86 -45.31
N LYS A 185 27.59 18.16 -45.09
CA LYS A 185 26.68 19.05 -44.35
C LYS A 185 25.31 19.01 -45.02
N THR A 186 24.33 18.36 -44.41
CA THR A 186 22.92 18.66 -44.65
C THR A 186 22.45 19.68 -43.61
N GLN A 187 21.93 20.81 -44.09
CA GLN A 187 21.43 21.94 -43.33
C GLN A 187 20.36 21.54 -42.29
N TYR A 188 20.79 21.24 -41.06
CA TYR A 188 20.01 21.40 -39.81
C TYR A 188 20.95 21.67 -38.62
N ASP A 189 22.06 22.38 -38.89
CA ASP A 189 23.17 22.60 -37.96
C ASP A 189 23.18 23.98 -37.27
N TYR A 190 22.09 24.77 -37.33
CA TYR A 190 22.10 26.14 -36.78
C TYR A 190 21.39 26.35 -35.42
N VAL A 191 21.02 25.29 -34.69
CA VAL A 191 20.67 25.40 -33.24
C VAL A 191 21.36 24.30 -32.38
N LYS A 192 22.36 23.58 -32.94
CA LYS A 192 23.15 22.58 -32.17
C LYS A 192 24.66 22.70 -32.37
N GLN A 193 25.15 23.86 -32.79
CA GLN A 193 26.56 24.20 -32.74
C GLN A 193 26.78 25.30 -31.70
N ASP A 194 26.79 24.89 -30.43
CA ASP A 194 27.62 25.46 -29.34
C ASP A 194 27.66 24.53 -28.11
N PHE A 195 27.52 23.22 -28.31
CA PHE A 195 27.76 22.20 -27.27
C PHE A 195 28.85 21.23 -27.72
N SER A 196 30.03 21.76 -28.03
CA SER A 196 31.23 20.92 -28.04
C SER A 196 31.56 20.54 -26.60
N SER A 197 31.39 19.25 -26.29
CA SER A 197 31.74 18.57 -25.03
C SER A 197 30.72 18.59 -23.89
N THR A 198 29.49 18.09 -24.10
CA THR A 198 28.84 17.25 -23.07
C THR A 198 27.72 16.41 -23.65
N ASN A 199 27.82 15.11 -23.38
CA ASN A 199 26.84 14.09 -23.73
C ASN A 199 25.48 14.39 -23.07
N MET A 200 24.52 14.98 -23.79
CA MET A 200 23.12 14.89 -23.39
C MET A 200 22.67 13.43 -23.56
N SER A 201 22.70 12.69 -22.46
CA SER A 201 22.22 11.31 -22.38
C SER A 201 20.74 11.28 -22.75
N SER A 202 20.39 10.61 -23.85
CA SER A 202 19.02 10.13 -24.05
C SER A 202 18.58 9.42 -22.77
N VAL A 203 17.43 9.78 -22.20
CA VAL A 203 16.81 9.01 -21.11
C VAL A 203 16.57 7.62 -21.66
N ILE A 204 17.31 6.63 -21.15
CA ILE A 204 17.15 5.24 -21.56
C ILE A 204 16.16 4.64 -20.59
N ASP A 205 15.08 4.12 -21.13
CA ASP A 205 14.04 3.42 -20.40
C ASP A 205 14.46 1.95 -20.26
N LEU A 206 14.88 1.57 -19.04
CA LEU A 206 15.56 0.29 -18.75
C LEU A 206 14.64 -0.72 -18.05
N ALA A 207 13.46 -0.30 -17.60
CA ALA A 207 12.48 -1.13 -16.91
C ALA A 207 11.09 -0.52 -17.07
N PRO A 208 10.02 -1.33 -17.18
CA PRO A 208 8.67 -0.81 -17.22
C PRO A 208 8.34 -0.08 -15.91
N ASP A 209 7.35 0.79 -15.98
CA ASP A 209 6.83 1.46 -14.81
C ASP A 209 6.10 0.49 -13.90
N ASP A 210 6.30 0.66 -12.59
CA ASP A 210 5.59 -0.13 -11.59
C ASP A 210 4.32 0.62 -11.17
N PHE A 211 3.17 -0.04 -11.33
CA PHE A 211 1.87 0.43 -10.86
C PHE A 211 1.49 -0.36 -9.60
N VAL A 212 1.72 0.24 -8.44
CA VAL A 212 1.45 -0.35 -7.13
C VAL A 212 -0.03 -0.17 -6.79
N VAL A 213 -0.69 -1.29 -6.49
CA VAL A 213 -2.10 -1.37 -6.14
C VAL A 213 -2.23 -1.68 -4.66
N GLN A 214 -3.03 -0.90 -3.94
CA GLN A 214 -3.32 -1.14 -2.52
C GLN A 214 -4.78 -0.83 -2.20
N ILE A 215 -5.65 -1.84 -2.20
CA ILE A 215 -7.12 -1.69 -2.12
C ILE A 215 -7.75 -2.89 -1.42
N GLY A 216 -8.43 -2.68 -0.30
CA GLY A 216 -9.04 -3.79 0.44
C GLY A 216 -8.01 -4.91 0.69
N GLU A 217 -8.32 -6.12 0.22
CA GLU A 217 -7.39 -7.26 0.25
C GLU A 217 -6.46 -7.33 -0.98
N LEU A 218 -6.79 -6.64 -2.07
CA LEU A 218 -5.99 -6.57 -3.29
C LEU A 218 -4.75 -5.69 -3.09
N ASN A 219 -3.60 -6.34 -2.97
CA ASN A 219 -2.30 -5.71 -2.87
C ASN A 219 -1.35 -6.33 -3.89
N GLY A 220 -0.71 -5.53 -4.73
CA GLY A 220 0.19 -6.04 -5.75
C GLY A 220 0.80 -4.95 -6.61
N VAL A 221 1.51 -5.36 -7.65
CA VAL A 221 2.07 -4.47 -8.65
C VAL A 221 1.70 -5.00 -10.01
N PHE A 222 1.19 -4.14 -10.90
CA PHE A 222 1.15 -4.46 -12.32
C PHE A 222 2.15 -3.61 -13.09
N TYR A 223 2.59 -4.16 -14.22
CA TYR A 223 3.51 -3.52 -15.14
C TYR A 223 3.30 -4.09 -16.53
N LYS A 224 3.84 -3.41 -17.55
CA LYS A 224 3.80 -3.91 -18.93
C LYS A 224 4.93 -4.94 -19.12
N ASN A 225 4.56 -6.20 -19.33
CA ASN A 225 5.50 -7.30 -19.52
C ASN A 225 6.24 -7.19 -20.87
N PHE A 226 7.19 -8.11 -21.12
CA PHE A 226 8.00 -8.10 -22.33
C PHE A 226 7.21 -8.28 -23.63
N ASN A 227 6.03 -8.92 -23.59
CA ASN A 227 5.12 -9.04 -24.73
C ASN A 227 4.29 -7.76 -24.99
N GLY A 228 4.43 -6.74 -24.14
CA GLY A 228 3.59 -5.54 -24.18
C GLY A 228 2.24 -5.72 -23.47
N GLU A 229 2.04 -6.80 -22.71
CA GLU A 229 0.79 -7.11 -22.01
C GLU A 229 0.85 -6.64 -20.55
N TRP A 230 -0.26 -6.12 -20.03
CA TRP A 230 -0.35 -5.74 -18.62
C TRP A 230 -0.45 -6.99 -17.73
N THR A 231 0.53 -7.19 -16.85
CA THR A 231 0.58 -8.35 -15.95
C THR A 231 0.56 -7.88 -14.50
N PHE A 232 -0.29 -8.49 -13.68
CA PHE A 232 -0.38 -8.24 -12.24
C PHE A 232 0.37 -9.31 -11.44
N VAL A 233 1.11 -8.87 -10.43
CA VAL A 233 1.87 -9.73 -9.51
C VAL A 233 1.50 -9.39 -8.07
N SER A 234 1.11 -10.42 -7.30
CA SER A 234 0.80 -10.31 -5.87
C SER A 234 1.42 -11.44 -5.08
N ASN A 235 1.75 -11.15 -3.82
CA ASN A 235 2.22 -12.14 -2.85
C ASN A 235 1.09 -12.73 -1.97
N ASN A 236 -0.17 -12.29 -2.14
CA ASN A 236 -1.29 -12.63 -1.26
C ASN A 236 -2.23 -13.72 -1.83
N ASN A 237 -1.78 -14.55 -2.77
CA ASN A 237 -2.61 -15.57 -3.44
C ASN A 237 -3.87 -15.02 -4.13
N ILE A 238 -3.84 -13.75 -4.54
CA ILE A 238 -4.90 -13.11 -5.33
C ILE A 238 -4.30 -12.73 -6.68
N SER A 239 -4.92 -13.21 -7.76
CA SER A 239 -4.62 -12.78 -9.12
C SER A 239 -5.64 -11.74 -9.58
N CYS A 240 -5.26 -10.96 -10.60
CA CYS A 240 -6.08 -9.88 -11.11
C CYS A 240 -5.86 -9.74 -12.62
N SER A 241 -6.94 -9.56 -13.39
CA SER A 241 -6.82 -9.05 -14.76
C SER A 241 -6.67 -7.53 -14.71
N VAL A 242 -5.96 -6.98 -15.70
CA VAL A 242 -5.65 -5.55 -15.78
C VAL A 242 -6.08 -5.02 -17.14
N GLU A 243 -6.98 -4.05 -17.14
CA GLU A 243 -7.38 -3.31 -18.32
C GLU A 243 -6.99 -1.84 -18.16
N VAL A 244 -6.33 -1.27 -19.16
CA VAL A 244 -5.83 0.11 -19.15
C VAL A 244 -6.34 0.82 -20.40
N SER A 245 -6.97 1.99 -20.21
CA SER A 245 -7.36 2.88 -21.31
C SER A 245 -6.40 4.06 -21.39
N ILE A 246 -5.92 4.34 -22.60
CA ILE A 246 -5.00 5.43 -22.90
C ILE A 246 -5.73 6.42 -23.80
N GLU A 247 -5.69 7.69 -23.44
CA GLU A 247 -6.17 8.79 -24.30
C GLU A 247 -4.96 9.43 -25.00
N GLU A 248 -4.98 9.42 -26.34
CA GLU A 248 -3.95 10.05 -27.16
C GLU A 248 -4.19 11.56 -27.29
N ASN A 249 -3.12 12.36 -27.35
CA ASN A 249 -3.18 13.83 -27.42
C ASN A 249 -3.96 14.46 -26.26
N TYR A 250 -3.91 13.86 -25.06
CA TYR A 250 -4.63 14.33 -23.89
C TYR A 250 -4.28 15.80 -23.59
N SER A 251 -5.30 16.64 -23.44
CA SER A 251 -5.12 18.05 -23.09
C SER A 251 -5.99 18.48 -21.92
N THR A 252 -5.38 19.18 -20.97
CA THR A 252 -6.07 19.74 -19.81
C THR A 252 -5.31 20.96 -19.28
N GLU A 253 -6.02 22.00 -18.86
CA GLU A 253 -5.42 23.21 -18.25
C GLU A 253 -4.28 23.84 -19.11
N GLY A 254 -4.36 23.71 -20.44
CA GLY A 254 -3.35 24.22 -21.39
C GLY A 254 -2.12 23.32 -21.60
N LEU A 255 -2.10 22.11 -21.02
CA LEU A 255 -1.08 21.09 -21.21
C LEU A 255 -1.52 20.11 -22.31
N ILE A 256 -0.57 19.58 -23.09
CA ILE A 256 -0.80 18.54 -24.11
C ILE A 256 0.27 17.47 -23.93
N THR A 257 -0.13 16.20 -23.86
CA THR A 257 0.79 15.05 -23.78
C THR A 257 0.39 14.00 -24.82
N PRO A 258 1.35 13.31 -25.48
CA PRO A 258 1.06 12.37 -26.55
C PRO A 258 0.11 11.23 -26.15
N GLY A 259 0.17 10.78 -24.89
CA GLY A 259 -0.68 9.73 -24.35
C GLY A 259 -0.71 9.73 -22.83
N VAL A 260 -1.88 9.49 -22.24
CA VAL A 260 -2.11 9.41 -20.79
C VAL A 260 -3.01 8.23 -20.48
N ILE A 261 -2.64 7.45 -19.45
CA ILE A 261 -3.55 6.46 -18.87
C ILE A 261 -4.67 7.23 -18.13
N THR A 262 -5.88 7.19 -18.66
CA THR A 262 -7.05 7.88 -18.09
C THR A 262 -7.91 6.96 -17.24
N LYS A 263 -7.87 5.66 -17.53
CA LYS A 263 -8.65 4.64 -16.83
C LYS A 263 -7.88 3.36 -16.60
N ILE A 264 -8.05 2.80 -15.41
CA ILE A 264 -7.58 1.46 -15.03
C ILE A 264 -8.79 0.69 -14.52
N VAL A 265 -8.93 -0.58 -14.92
CA VAL A 265 -9.90 -1.52 -14.36
C VAL A 265 -9.16 -2.77 -13.95
N LEU A 266 -9.34 -3.16 -12.69
CA LEU A 266 -8.74 -4.34 -12.08
C LEU A 266 -9.86 -5.29 -11.71
N THR A 267 -9.83 -6.53 -12.21
CA THR A 267 -10.80 -7.57 -11.80
C THR A 267 -10.07 -8.66 -11.06
N SER A 268 -10.30 -8.74 -9.77
CA SER A 268 -9.70 -9.74 -8.88
C SER A 268 -10.33 -11.12 -9.07
N SER A 269 -9.58 -12.16 -8.72
CA SER A 269 -9.95 -13.58 -8.89
C SER A 269 -11.11 -14.08 -8.02
N ASN A 270 -11.71 -13.20 -7.21
CA ASN A 270 -12.95 -13.41 -6.47
C ASN A 270 -14.16 -12.67 -7.09
N GLY A 271 -14.01 -12.10 -8.30
CA GLY A 271 -15.08 -11.43 -9.03
C GLY A 271 -15.40 -10.01 -8.56
N ILE A 272 -14.47 -9.33 -7.87
CA ILE A 272 -14.59 -7.90 -7.55
C ILE A 272 -13.82 -7.06 -8.59
N GLU A 273 -14.52 -6.09 -9.18
CA GLU A 273 -14.00 -5.12 -10.13
C GLU A 273 -13.73 -3.77 -9.44
N TYR A 274 -12.51 -3.25 -9.59
CA TYR A 274 -12.08 -1.94 -9.09
C TYR A 274 -11.82 -1.03 -10.29
N THR A 275 -12.48 0.11 -10.32
CA THR A 275 -12.35 1.11 -11.39
C THR A 275 -11.69 2.38 -10.87
N PHE A 276 -10.74 2.90 -11.65
CA PHE A 276 -10.09 4.20 -11.46
C PHE A 276 -10.24 4.96 -12.76
N ASP A 277 -11.02 6.04 -12.76
CA ASP A 277 -11.39 6.76 -13.99
C ASP A 277 -11.62 8.24 -13.66
N GLY A 278 -11.04 9.15 -14.44
CA GLY A 278 -11.28 10.61 -14.32
C GLY A 278 -10.70 11.31 -13.08
N ASP A 279 -10.17 10.57 -12.09
CA ASP A 279 -9.66 11.10 -10.81
C ASP A 279 -8.19 10.69 -10.55
N PHE A 280 -7.30 11.04 -11.47
CA PHE A 280 -5.86 10.90 -11.28
C PHE A 280 -5.17 12.19 -10.79
N GLU A 281 -4.13 11.99 -10.00
CA GLU A 281 -3.13 12.98 -9.63
C GLU A 281 -1.99 12.93 -10.63
N PHE A 282 -1.40 14.08 -10.90
CA PHE A 282 -0.26 14.20 -11.79
C PHE A 282 0.82 15.07 -11.17
N SER A 283 2.04 14.82 -11.63
CA SER A 283 3.18 15.70 -11.42
C SER A 283 3.47 16.42 -12.73
N LYS A 284 3.53 17.74 -12.70
CA LYS A 284 3.96 18.57 -13.84
C LYS A 284 5.44 18.83 -13.70
N VAL A 285 6.30 18.28 -14.56
CA VAL A 285 7.72 18.67 -14.59
C VAL A 285 7.91 19.72 -15.68
N SER A 286 8.40 20.91 -15.32
CA SER A 286 8.89 21.88 -16.32
C SER A 286 10.40 21.97 -16.25
N ASN A 287 11.09 21.73 -17.36
CA ASN A 287 12.51 22.07 -17.49
C ASN A 287 12.61 23.51 -17.97
N ALA A 288 13.21 24.40 -17.19
CA ALA A 288 13.68 25.69 -17.67
C ALA A 288 15.22 25.69 -17.66
N TYR A 289 15.81 25.77 -18.85
CA TYR A 289 17.24 26.06 -19.02
C TYR A 289 17.40 27.58 -19.18
N ASN A 290 17.97 28.23 -18.16
CA ASN A 290 18.41 29.62 -18.29
C ASN A 290 19.85 29.61 -18.78
N PHE A 291 20.07 30.14 -19.99
CA PHE A 291 21.40 30.48 -20.48
C PHE A 291 21.63 31.97 -20.23
N ASP A 292 22.60 32.31 -19.39
CA ASP A 292 23.11 33.67 -19.35
C ASP A 292 24.00 33.89 -20.57
N TYR A 293 23.38 34.34 -21.65
CA TYR A 293 24.03 35.21 -22.62
C TYR A 293 23.48 36.63 -22.41
N PRO A 294 24.22 37.72 -22.71
CA PRO A 294 23.75 39.11 -22.55
C PRO A 294 22.55 39.53 -23.41
N SER A 295 21.75 38.59 -23.93
CA SER A 295 20.60 38.80 -24.81
C SER A 295 19.32 38.26 -24.15
N PRO A 296 18.12 38.86 -24.38
CA PRO A 296 16.89 38.44 -23.72
C PRO A 296 16.63 36.93 -23.91
N ALA A 297 16.64 36.19 -22.80
CA ALA A 297 16.61 34.75 -22.73
C ALA A 297 15.33 34.14 -23.32
N ASN A 298 15.47 33.26 -24.31
CA ASN A 298 14.42 32.35 -24.78
C ASN A 298 14.54 31.02 -24.01
N GLY A 299 13.80 30.88 -22.91
CA GLY A 299 13.66 29.61 -22.21
C GLY A 299 12.66 28.69 -22.93
N TYR A 300 13.08 27.50 -23.36
CA TYR A 300 12.18 26.46 -23.86
C TYR A 300 11.57 25.69 -22.68
N TYR A 301 10.26 25.78 -22.49
CA TYR A 301 9.52 25.01 -21.50
C TYR A 301 8.91 23.77 -22.14
N PHE A 302 9.41 22.58 -21.77
CA PHE A 302 8.72 21.33 -22.05
C PHE A 302 7.85 21.00 -20.84
N TYR A 303 6.54 20.84 -21.05
CA TYR A 303 5.61 20.42 -20.01
C TYR A 303 5.16 18.99 -20.31
N ASP A 304 5.65 18.02 -19.54
CA ASP A 304 5.12 16.68 -19.57
C ASP A 304 4.13 16.51 -18.39
N LEU A 305 2.87 16.22 -18.71
CA LEU A 305 1.90 15.76 -17.74
C LEU A 305 2.15 14.27 -17.52
N VAL A 306 2.59 13.92 -16.32
CA VAL A 306 2.82 12.53 -15.92
C VAL A 306 1.84 12.18 -14.81
N PRO A 307 0.81 11.37 -15.08
CA PRO A 307 -0.06 10.86 -14.04
C PRO A 307 0.73 9.94 -13.11
N THR A 308 0.62 10.16 -11.81
CA THR A 308 1.39 9.44 -10.79
C THR A 308 0.52 8.63 -9.83
N LEU A 309 -0.78 8.95 -9.73
CA LEU A 309 -1.70 8.23 -8.85
C LEU A 309 -3.12 8.26 -9.42
N TRP A 310 -3.83 7.15 -9.42
CA TRP A 310 -5.25 7.05 -9.78
C TRP A 310 -6.06 6.67 -8.54
N ASN A 311 -7.00 7.53 -8.16
CA ASN A 311 -7.88 7.26 -7.04
C ASN A 311 -9.01 6.33 -7.48
N ILE A 312 -9.41 5.40 -6.61
CA ILE A 312 -10.54 4.51 -6.92
C ILE A 312 -11.83 5.33 -7.02
N THR A 313 -12.64 5.06 -8.03
CA THR A 313 -13.93 5.75 -8.24
C THR A 313 -15.11 4.81 -8.09
N LYS A 314 -14.92 3.52 -8.34
CA LYS A 314 -15.96 2.50 -8.16
C LYS A 314 -15.39 1.13 -7.78
N ILE A 315 -16.12 0.42 -6.92
CA ILE A 315 -15.99 -1.03 -6.71
C ILE A 315 -17.31 -1.68 -7.09
N LYS A 316 -17.25 -2.81 -7.80
CA LYS A 316 -18.42 -3.59 -8.19
C LYS A 316 -18.20 -5.06 -7.94
N ASN A 317 -19.15 -5.69 -7.24
CA ASN A 317 -19.19 -7.14 -7.15
C ASN A 317 -19.87 -7.71 -8.40
N LEU A 318 -19.15 -8.45 -9.23
CA LEU A 318 -19.69 -8.97 -10.50
C LEU A 318 -20.75 -10.06 -10.28
N ASN A 319 -20.77 -10.71 -9.11
CA ASN A 319 -21.74 -11.73 -8.75
C ASN A 319 -23.05 -11.13 -8.21
N THR A 320 -22.98 -10.22 -7.23
CA THR A 320 -24.16 -9.63 -6.57
C THR A 320 -24.64 -8.32 -7.21
N LYS A 321 -23.83 -7.69 -8.06
CA LYS A 321 -24.05 -6.36 -8.65
C LYS A 321 -24.07 -5.21 -7.64
N GLU A 322 -23.69 -5.45 -6.39
CA GLU A 322 -23.51 -4.39 -5.41
C GLU A 322 -22.38 -3.44 -5.85
N GLU A 323 -22.59 -2.14 -5.63
CA GLU A 323 -21.65 -1.09 -6.05
C GLU A 323 -21.29 -0.17 -4.88
N ILE A 324 -20.03 0.24 -4.86
CA ILE A 324 -19.50 1.28 -3.97
C ILE A 324 -18.95 2.37 -4.87
N ASN A 325 -19.33 3.62 -4.63
CA ASN A 325 -18.85 4.78 -5.37
C ASN A 325 -18.07 5.71 -4.46
N PHE A 326 -17.02 6.31 -5.02
CA PHE A 326 -16.13 7.25 -4.33
C PHE A 326 -16.19 8.59 -5.03
N SER A 327 -16.12 9.68 -4.25
CA SER A 327 -16.04 11.04 -4.79
C SER A 327 -14.97 11.83 -4.08
N TYR A 328 -14.34 12.75 -4.80
CA TYR A 328 -13.19 13.52 -4.35
C TYR A 328 -13.41 15.02 -4.55
N ASN A 329 -12.82 15.82 -3.68
CA ASN A 329 -12.63 17.25 -3.92
C ASN A 329 -11.26 17.45 -4.59
N SER A 330 -11.19 18.31 -5.60
CA SER A 330 -9.91 18.74 -6.17
C SER A 330 -9.25 19.72 -5.22
N SER A 331 -8.07 19.37 -4.70
CA SER A 331 -7.17 20.35 -4.10
C SER A 331 -6.10 20.71 -5.13
N ILE A 332 -6.00 21.98 -5.50
CA ILE A 332 -4.86 22.45 -6.29
C ILE A 332 -3.73 22.70 -5.29
N PHE A 333 -2.68 21.88 -5.36
CA PHE A 333 -1.47 22.04 -4.57
C PHE A 333 -0.29 22.33 -5.50
N GLU A 334 -0.18 23.56 -5.97
CA GLU A 334 0.97 23.94 -6.81
C GLU A 334 2.24 24.04 -5.94
N VAL A 335 2.99 22.94 -5.83
CA VAL A 335 4.35 22.98 -5.31
C VAL A 335 5.26 23.50 -6.42
N SER A 336 5.48 24.82 -6.48
CA SER A 336 6.67 25.32 -7.16
C SER A 336 7.88 24.99 -6.28
N LYS A 337 8.33 23.72 -6.30
CA LYS A 337 9.60 23.32 -5.70
C LYS A 337 10.70 23.92 -6.57
N PHE A 338 11.05 25.18 -6.34
CA PHE A 338 12.38 25.62 -6.72
C PHE A 338 13.36 24.76 -5.93
N ASN A 339 14.28 24.14 -6.67
CA ASN A 339 15.29 23.22 -6.18
C ASN A 339 15.74 23.54 -4.75
N SER A 340 15.16 22.82 -3.80
CA SER A 340 15.76 22.59 -2.50
C SER A 340 15.46 21.14 -2.15
N ALA A 341 16.53 20.36 -2.07
CA ALA A 341 16.59 19.00 -1.55
C ALA A 341 16.43 17.80 -2.50
N PHE A 342 16.16 17.91 -3.81
CA PHE A 342 16.31 16.76 -4.75
C PHE A 342 16.61 17.20 -6.19
N GLY A 343 17.88 17.20 -6.60
CA GLY A 343 18.28 17.13 -8.01
C GLY A 343 19.05 18.32 -8.58
N SER A 344 19.20 19.47 -7.89
CA SER A 344 20.12 20.51 -8.37
C SER A 344 21.58 20.05 -8.22
N SER A 345 22.15 19.57 -9.32
CA SER A 345 23.57 19.79 -9.62
C SER A 345 23.72 21.19 -10.20
N PHE A 346 24.47 22.07 -9.56
CA PHE A 346 25.11 23.14 -10.32
C PHE A 346 26.50 22.66 -10.72
N SER A 347 26.85 22.88 -11.99
CA SER A 347 28.22 22.66 -12.47
C SER A 347 28.91 24.01 -12.46
N ILE A 348 30.02 24.11 -11.73
CA ILE A 348 30.96 25.23 -11.88
C ILE A 348 31.96 24.76 -12.93
N VAL A 349 31.91 25.38 -14.11
CA VAL A 349 32.89 25.16 -15.19
C VAL A 349 34.00 26.19 -15.02
N TYR A 350 35.23 25.71 -14.90
CA TYR A 350 36.43 26.55 -14.91
C TYR A 350 37.03 26.49 -16.31
N GLU A 351 36.96 27.59 -17.04
CA GLU A 351 37.88 27.81 -18.17
C GLU A 351 38.97 28.75 -17.67
N ASN A 352 40.11 28.21 -17.22
CA ASN A 352 41.44 28.78 -17.42
C ASN A 352 42.51 28.01 -16.62
N ALA A 353 43.57 27.63 -17.34
CA ALA A 353 44.71 26.83 -16.91
C ALA A 353 45.64 27.49 -15.86
N ARG A 354 45.12 27.96 -14.73
CA ARG A 354 45.93 28.40 -13.58
C ARG A 354 45.35 27.86 -12.28
N ASN A 355 46.19 27.15 -11.51
CA ASN A 355 45.90 26.54 -10.20
C ASN A 355 45.56 27.57 -9.07
N THR A 356 44.87 28.66 -9.38
CA THR A 356 44.46 29.70 -8.43
C THR A 356 43.04 30.13 -8.76
N TRP A 357 42.17 30.21 -7.74
CA TRP A 357 40.79 30.68 -7.86
C TRP A 357 40.73 32.05 -8.55
N PRO A 358 39.85 32.27 -9.56
CA PRO A 358 39.77 33.56 -10.24
C PRO A 358 39.25 34.62 -9.28
N THR A 359 39.99 35.71 -9.13
CA THR A 359 39.58 36.89 -8.34
C THR A 359 38.56 37.76 -9.08
N ASP A 360 38.33 37.54 -10.38
CA ASP A 360 37.38 38.29 -11.20
C ASP A 360 36.06 37.53 -11.39
N GLU A 361 34.95 38.27 -11.30
CA GLU A 361 33.58 37.75 -11.38
C GLU A 361 33.13 37.37 -12.81
N ASN A 362 33.83 37.85 -13.84
CA ASN A 362 33.40 37.78 -15.25
C ASN A 362 33.70 36.45 -15.98
N ASP A 363 34.51 35.55 -15.40
CA ASP A 363 34.96 34.30 -16.05
C ASP A 363 34.15 33.05 -15.59
N ARG A 364 32.99 33.24 -14.93
CA ARG A 364 32.23 32.13 -14.32
C ARG A 364 30.96 31.80 -15.12
N PHE A 365 30.89 30.61 -15.69
CA PHE A 365 29.67 30.10 -16.33
C PHE A 365 28.81 29.28 -15.34
N TYR A 366 27.55 29.67 -15.17
CA TYR A 366 26.59 28.96 -14.31
C TYR A 366 25.51 28.28 -15.15
N TYR A 367 25.47 26.95 -15.11
CA TYR A 367 24.34 26.19 -15.66
C TYR A 367 23.40 25.79 -14.53
N THR A 368 22.17 26.32 -14.55
CA THR A 368 21.10 25.89 -13.64
C THR A 368 19.94 25.29 -14.44
N ALA A 369 19.61 24.04 -14.11
CA ALA A 369 18.37 23.41 -14.58
C ALA A 369 17.31 23.57 -13.48
N ASN A 370 16.23 24.28 -13.80
CA ASN A 370 15.10 24.46 -12.90
C ASN A 370 14.01 23.44 -13.23
N TYR A 371 13.61 22.66 -12.23
CA TYR A 371 12.51 21.71 -12.31
C TYR A 371 11.36 22.23 -11.45
N ASN A 372 10.26 22.69 -12.06
CA ASN A 372 9.02 22.91 -11.30
C ASN A 372 8.25 21.59 -11.25
N VAL A 373 7.80 21.15 -10.07
CA VAL A 373 6.98 19.94 -9.90
C VAL A 373 5.64 20.29 -9.27
N ALA A 374 4.63 20.64 -10.07
CA ALA A 374 3.28 20.87 -9.53
C ALA A 374 2.57 19.54 -9.27
N HIS A 375 1.91 19.40 -8.11
CA HIS A 375 1.17 18.19 -7.73
C HIS A 375 -0.32 18.48 -7.59
N ARG A 376 -1.17 17.78 -8.31
CA ARG A 376 -2.62 17.91 -8.11
C ARG A 376 -3.14 16.77 -7.24
N THR A 377 -3.33 17.03 -5.94
CA THR A 377 -3.80 16.01 -5.00
C THR A 377 -5.32 15.96 -4.91
N LYS A 378 -5.89 14.77 -4.73
CA LYS A 378 -7.33 14.57 -4.52
C LYS A 378 -7.58 14.23 -3.05
N ILE A 379 -8.65 14.78 -2.49
CA ILE A 379 -9.06 14.49 -1.12
C ILE A 379 -10.42 13.80 -1.16
N ILE A 380 -10.52 12.60 -0.57
CA ILE A 380 -11.78 11.88 -0.55
C ILE A 380 -12.86 12.69 0.18
N LYS A 381 -14.03 12.76 -0.44
CA LYS A 381 -15.19 13.52 0.02
C LYS A 381 -16.28 12.59 0.56
N ALA A 382 -16.57 11.52 -0.18
CA ALA A 382 -17.60 10.57 0.23
C ALA A 382 -17.36 9.16 -0.33
N ILE A 383 -17.83 8.17 0.44
CA ILE A 383 -18.02 6.78 0.02
C ILE A 383 -19.52 6.50 0.10
N THR A 384 -20.12 5.98 -0.97
CA THR A 384 -21.56 5.67 -1.03
C THR A 384 -21.76 4.24 -1.51
N CYS A 385 -22.52 3.46 -0.76
CA CYS A 385 -22.85 2.06 -1.08
C CYS A 385 -24.25 2.00 -1.69
N SER A 386 -24.49 1.04 -2.60
CA SER A 386 -25.78 0.86 -3.27
C SER A 386 -26.93 0.47 -2.32
N ASN A 387 -26.64 0.11 -1.07
CA ASN A 387 -27.62 -0.24 -0.03
C ASN A 387 -28.00 0.92 0.91
N GLY A 388 -27.52 2.15 0.64
CA GLY A 388 -27.85 3.36 1.41
C GLY A 388 -26.75 3.85 2.37
N TYR A 389 -25.75 3.02 2.71
CA TYR A 389 -24.67 3.48 3.59
C TYR A 389 -23.80 4.55 2.93
N LYS A 390 -23.45 5.58 3.70
CA LYS A 390 -22.64 6.72 3.22
C LYS A 390 -21.66 7.19 4.28
N ILE A 391 -20.40 7.34 3.91
CA ILE A 391 -19.36 7.94 4.74
C ILE A 391 -19.00 9.30 4.14
N LEU A 392 -19.07 10.36 4.95
CA LEU A 392 -18.73 11.73 4.57
C LEU A 392 -17.46 12.20 5.27
N PHE A 393 -16.54 12.79 4.51
CA PHE A 393 -15.29 13.38 4.99
C PHE A 393 -15.39 14.90 4.89
N ASN A 394 -15.63 15.57 6.01
CA ASN A 394 -15.86 17.01 6.04
C ASN A 394 -14.55 17.75 6.31
N THR A 395 -14.09 18.56 5.37
CA THR A 395 -12.80 19.28 5.44
C THR A 395 -12.96 20.80 5.50
N SER A 396 -11.89 21.50 5.87
CA SER A 396 -11.76 22.96 5.76
C SER A 396 -10.30 23.35 5.53
N LEU A 397 -10.02 24.61 5.20
CA LEU A 397 -8.64 25.10 5.09
C LEU A 397 -7.93 25.07 6.46
N SER A 398 -6.62 24.83 6.42
CA SER A 398 -5.72 24.78 7.56
C SER A 398 -4.91 26.08 7.65
N ASN A 399 -4.86 26.67 8.84
CA ASN A 399 -4.05 27.85 9.17
C ASN A 399 -2.64 27.47 9.69
N GLN A 400 -2.11 26.31 9.26
CA GLN A 400 -0.80 25.84 9.71
C GLN A 400 0.33 26.68 9.11
N LEU A 401 1.54 26.47 9.60
CA LEU A 401 2.76 27.03 9.01
C LEU A 401 2.77 26.77 7.51
N LEU A 402 2.76 27.85 6.74
CA LEU A 402 3.05 27.84 5.32
C LEU A 402 4.56 28.01 5.14
N GLY A 403 5.14 27.43 4.09
CA GLY A 403 6.58 27.58 3.85
C GLY A 403 6.99 29.04 3.69
N ASN A 404 8.28 29.32 3.92
CA ASN A 404 8.76 30.68 4.04
C ASN A 404 8.50 31.49 2.75
N THR A 405 7.76 32.60 2.87
CA THR A 405 7.58 33.58 1.80
C THR A 405 8.80 34.51 1.80
N GLY A 406 9.83 34.13 1.05
CA GLY A 406 10.94 35.03 0.73
C GLY A 406 12.09 35.02 1.73
N VAL A 407 13.05 34.12 1.52
CA VAL A 407 14.44 34.46 1.83
C VAL A 407 15.12 34.76 0.51
N SER A 408 15.26 36.04 0.19
CA SER A 408 16.31 36.46 -0.73
C SER A 408 17.62 36.12 -0.04
N LEU A 409 18.35 35.13 -0.56
CA LEU A 409 19.65 34.73 -0.02
C LEU A 409 20.72 35.09 -1.03
N PHE A 410 20.98 36.38 -1.25
CA PHE A 410 22.29 36.90 -1.68
C PHE A 410 22.35 38.43 -1.48
N ASP A 411 22.26 38.90 -0.23
CA ASP A 411 22.73 40.26 0.09
C ASP A 411 24.27 40.28 0.00
N GLY A 412 24.77 40.39 -1.24
CA GLY A 412 26.20 40.46 -1.55
C GLY A 412 26.55 40.13 -3.00
N PHE A 413 25.70 39.42 -3.76
CA PHE A 413 25.86 39.28 -5.21
C PHE A 413 25.03 40.37 -5.88
N SER A 414 25.66 41.39 -6.44
CA SER A 414 25.00 42.30 -7.36
C SER A 414 24.76 41.60 -8.71
N GLU A 415 23.84 40.63 -8.74
CA GLU A 415 23.10 40.12 -9.90
C GLU A 415 21.99 39.15 -9.44
N ASP A 416 20.85 39.76 -9.12
CA ASP A 416 19.65 39.28 -8.42
C ASP A 416 18.78 38.25 -9.19
N ARG A 417 19.31 37.13 -9.72
CA ARG A 417 18.48 36.24 -10.59
C ARG A 417 18.41 34.72 -10.33
N PHE A 418 19.18 34.12 -9.42
CA PHE A 418 19.36 32.65 -9.50
C PHE A 418 18.58 31.75 -8.55
N LEU A 419 17.81 32.26 -7.59
CA LEU A 419 16.87 31.46 -6.80
C LEU A 419 15.63 32.31 -6.51
N TYR A 420 14.78 32.52 -7.53
CA TYR A 420 13.49 33.18 -7.35
C TYR A 420 12.63 32.36 -6.39
N GLY A 421 12.64 32.76 -5.12
CA GLY A 421 11.71 32.29 -4.09
C GLY A 421 10.30 32.76 -4.42
N LYS A 422 9.58 32.00 -5.25
CA LYS A 422 8.16 32.24 -5.50
C LYS A 422 7.30 31.43 -4.53
N SER A 423 6.26 32.13 -4.06
CA SER A 423 5.20 31.70 -3.13
C SER A 423 4.77 30.25 -3.27
N LEU A 424 4.81 29.52 -2.16
CA LEU A 424 4.01 28.33 -1.95
C LEU A 424 2.55 28.75 -1.73
N SER A 425 1.83 29.05 -2.82
CA SER A 425 0.40 29.37 -2.76
C SER A 425 -0.41 28.07 -2.60
N TYR A 426 -0.74 27.72 -1.36
CA TYR A 426 -1.45 26.47 -1.06
C TYR A 426 -2.79 26.70 -0.38
N ASN A 427 -3.77 25.87 -0.76
CA ASN A 427 -4.94 25.59 0.06
C ASN A 427 -4.72 24.23 0.75
N LEU A 428 -3.99 24.22 1.87
CA LEU A 428 -3.86 23.01 2.68
C LEU A 428 -5.16 22.76 3.45
N TYR A 429 -5.69 21.55 3.38
CA TYR A 429 -6.91 21.18 4.08
C TYR A 429 -6.61 20.44 5.38
N LYS A 430 -7.55 20.51 6.32
CA LYS A 430 -7.66 19.65 7.49
C LYS A 430 -9.01 18.93 7.49
N LEU A 431 -9.06 17.73 8.06
CA LEU A 431 -10.28 16.97 8.25
C LEU A 431 -10.96 17.38 9.55
N ASN A 432 -12.17 17.92 9.49
CA ASN A 432 -12.90 18.33 10.68
C ASN A 432 -13.59 17.14 11.35
N ASN A 433 -14.28 16.33 10.55
CA ASN A 433 -14.96 15.14 11.04
C ASN A 433 -15.26 14.14 9.92
N ILE A 434 -15.45 12.88 10.32
CA ILE A 434 -16.05 11.82 9.52
C ILE A 434 -17.46 11.57 10.05
N SER A 435 -18.44 11.57 9.17
CA SER A 435 -19.84 11.26 9.50
C SER A 435 -20.30 10.04 8.72
N VAL A 436 -20.81 9.03 9.42
CA VAL A 436 -21.34 7.79 8.83
C VAL A 436 -22.85 7.84 8.92
N TYR A 437 -23.48 7.72 7.76
CA TYR A 437 -24.92 7.67 7.59
C TYR A 437 -25.35 6.31 7.08
N ASN A 438 -26.56 5.93 7.46
CA ASN A 438 -27.34 4.96 6.71
C ASN A 438 -28.53 5.71 6.13
N ASP A 439 -28.53 5.93 4.82
CA ASP A 439 -29.35 6.92 4.11
C ASP A 439 -29.23 8.33 4.71
N ASN A 440 -30.23 8.78 5.47
CA ASN A 440 -30.27 10.10 6.09
C ASN A 440 -30.00 10.08 7.60
N ASP A 441 -29.94 8.91 8.23
CA ASP A 441 -29.75 8.78 9.67
C ASP A 441 -28.25 8.78 10.01
N LEU A 442 -27.83 9.71 10.87
CA LEU A 442 -26.46 9.77 11.38
C LEU A 442 -26.24 8.63 12.38
N ILE A 443 -25.37 7.68 12.03
CA ILE A 443 -25.03 6.53 12.88
C ILE A 443 -23.81 6.82 13.75
N ARG A 444 -22.83 7.56 13.21
CA ARG A 444 -21.56 7.85 13.90
C ARG A 444 -20.94 9.15 13.41
N LYS A 445 -20.38 9.92 14.34
CA LYS A 445 -19.56 11.09 14.03
C LYS A 445 -18.24 11.05 14.79
N ILE A 446 -17.13 11.08 14.05
CA ILE A 446 -15.76 11.15 14.55
C ILE A 446 -15.21 12.55 14.29
N SER A 447 -14.86 13.31 15.32
CA SER A 447 -14.38 14.69 15.19
C SER A 447 -12.91 14.81 15.56
N PHE A 448 -12.16 15.62 14.81
CA PHE A 448 -10.70 15.79 14.97
C PHE A 448 -10.38 17.17 15.53
N GLY A 449 -9.43 17.23 16.48
CA GLY A 449 -8.92 18.46 17.07
C GLY A 449 -7.42 18.59 16.87
N TYR A 450 -6.95 19.79 16.51
CA TYR A 450 -5.58 20.05 16.09
C TYR A 450 -4.89 21.15 16.91
N LYS A 451 -3.55 21.12 16.93
CA LYS A 451 -2.75 22.32 17.09
C LYS A 451 -2.55 22.92 15.70
N GLU A 452 -3.01 24.14 15.52
CA GLU A 452 -3.08 24.83 14.23
C GLU A 452 -2.71 26.29 14.44
N GLU A 453 -1.45 26.61 14.13
CA GLU A 453 -0.88 27.95 14.27
C GLU A 453 -0.10 28.27 13.00
N VAL A 454 -0.04 29.53 12.61
CA VAL A 454 0.70 29.99 11.42
C VAL A 454 2.22 29.80 11.54
N THR A 455 2.72 29.45 12.72
CA THR A 455 4.14 29.22 13.04
C THR A 455 4.48 27.75 13.26
N SER A 456 3.50 26.84 13.26
CA SER A 456 3.74 25.41 13.47
C SER A 456 3.03 24.51 12.46
N ARG A 457 3.58 23.32 12.23
CA ARG A 457 2.97 22.29 11.37
C ARG A 457 1.67 21.80 12.01
N LEU A 458 0.66 21.44 11.20
CA LEU A 458 -0.60 20.89 11.70
C LEU A 458 -0.35 19.61 12.51
N GLN A 459 -0.71 19.57 13.78
CA GLN A 459 -0.57 18.38 14.63
C GLN A 459 -1.92 17.92 15.17
N LEU A 460 -2.23 16.64 15.03
CA LEU A 460 -3.45 16.04 15.59
C LEU A 460 -3.33 15.95 17.12
N LYS A 461 -4.21 16.60 17.87
CA LYS A 461 -4.19 16.56 19.34
C LYS A 461 -5.25 15.66 19.93
N LYS A 462 -6.41 15.56 19.28
CA LYS A 462 -7.55 14.81 19.81
C LYS A 462 -8.43 14.21 18.73
N ILE A 463 -9.02 13.06 19.01
CA ILE A 463 -10.17 12.50 18.30
C ILE A 463 -11.30 12.26 19.30
N ASN A 464 -12.53 12.60 18.94
CA ASN A 464 -13.73 12.31 19.72
C ASN A 464 -14.71 11.46 18.90
N PHE A 465 -15.27 10.43 19.53
CA PHE A 465 -16.33 9.60 18.96
C PHE A 465 -17.68 9.95 19.60
N SER A 466 -18.69 10.15 18.76
CA SER A 466 -20.04 10.52 19.19
C SER A 466 -21.12 9.92 18.28
N ASP A 467 -22.35 9.85 18.80
CA ASP A 467 -23.56 9.53 18.03
C ASP A 467 -24.29 10.80 17.50
N GLY A 468 -23.60 11.95 17.53
CA GLY A 468 -24.17 13.25 17.22
C GLY A 468 -24.75 13.98 18.44
N THR A 469 -25.08 13.27 19.51
CA THR A 469 -25.63 13.84 20.75
C THR A 469 -24.69 13.68 21.95
N ASN A 470 -24.09 12.50 22.12
CA ASN A 470 -23.23 12.15 23.25
C ASN A 470 -21.84 11.75 22.76
N THR A 471 -20.81 12.25 23.42
CA THR A 471 -19.43 11.78 23.23
C THR A 471 -19.19 10.58 24.13
N TYR A 472 -18.65 9.50 23.59
CA TYR A 472 -18.49 8.23 24.31
C TYR A 472 -17.05 7.70 24.33
N ASP A 473 -16.16 8.21 23.48
CA ASP A 473 -14.74 7.86 23.49
C ASP A 473 -13.90 9.03 22.95
N SER A 474 -12.62 9.08 23.36
CA SER A 474 -11.64 10.00 22.81
C SER A 474 -10.22 9.50 22.96
N TYR A 475 -9.35 9.92 22.04
CA TYR A 475 -7.91 9.72 22.10
C TYR A 475 -7.21 11.07 22.07
N SER A 476 -6.16 11.20 22.88
CA SER A 476 -5.26 12.36 22.90
C SER A 476 -3.86 11.95 22.50
N PHE A 477 -3.19 12.79 21.72
CA PHE A 477 -1.90 12.49 21.11
C PHE A 477 -0.84 13.50 21.57
N PHE A 478 0.29 12.98 22.03
CA PHE A 478 1.40 13.78 22.57
C PHE A 478 2.66 13.54 21.76
N TYR A 479 3.41 14.61 21.50
CA TYR A 479 4.55 14.63 20.60
C TYR A 479 5.78 15.18 21.30
N ASN A 480 6.94 14.86 20.76
CA ASN A 480 8.21 15.46 21.15
C ASN A 480 8.13 16.99 21.03
N GLN A 481 8.65 17.70 22.03
CA GLN A 481 8.54 19.16 22.13
C GLN A 481 9.60 19.92 21.31
N THR A 482 10.61 19.22 20.76
CA THR A 482 11.60 19.84 19.88
C THR A 482 10.90 20.29 18.60
N GLN A 483 10.88 21.60 18.36
CA GLN A 483 10.23 22.18 17.21
C GLN A 483 11.09 22.02 15.95
N LEU A 484 10.47 21.55 14.87
CA LEU A 484 11.13 21.53 13.57
C LEU A 484 11.22 22.97 13.01
N PRO A 485 12.33 23.35 12.37
CA PRO A 485 12.46 24.67 11.74
C PRO A 485 11.49 24.84 10.57
N LEU A 486 11.47 26.04 9.97
CA LEU A 486 10.67 26.34 8.78
C LEU A 486 10.97 25.34 7.64
N TYR A 487 9.96 25.07 6.79
CA TYR A 487 10.17 24.29 5.57
C TYR A 487 11.30 24.88 4.72
N GLY A 488 12.05 24.00 4.06
CA GLY A 488 13.19 24.37 3.22
C GLY A 488 14.44 24.77 4.00
N SER A 489 14.42 24.73 5.34
CA SER A 489 15.66 24.98 6.10
C SER A 489 16.69 23.91 5.75
N ARG A 490 17.95 24.32 5.54
CA ARG A 490 19.04 23.43 5.08
C ARG A 490 19.59 22.51 6.18
N LYS A 491 18.98 22.55 7.37
CA LYS A 491 19.35 21.88 8.62
C LYS A 491 18.97 20.40 8.64
N THR A 492 19.26 19.70 7.55
CA THR A 492 18.97 18.28 7.42
C THR A 492 20.24 17.44 7.39
N ASP A 493 20.15 16.22 7.90
CA ASP A 493 21.13 15.16 7.67
C ASP A 493 21.10 14.65 6.20
N HIS A 494 21.88 13.59 5.94
CA HIS A 494 21.96 12.92 4.64
C HIS A 494 20.61 12.40 4.11
N TRP A 495 19.66 12.11 5.00
CA TRP A 495 18.40 11.43 4.70
C TRP A 495 17.15 12.32 4.88
N GLY A 496 17.35 13.59 5.24
CA GLY A 496 16.32 14.62 5.34
C GLY A 496 15.79 14.87 6.76
N TYR A 497 16.35 14.24 7.79
CA TYR A 497 15.96 14.45 9.19
C TYR A 497 16.65 15.68 9.76
N TYR A 498 16.00 16.33 10.72
CA TYR A 498 16.54 17.54 11.34
C TYR A 498 17.82 17.26 12.14
N ASN A 499 18.89 17.99 11.83
CA ASN A 499 20.18 17.89 12.53
C ASN A 499 20.73 19.24 13.04
N GLY A 500 20.02 20.34 12.79
CA GLY A 500 20.43 21.67 13.27
C GLY A 500 21.55 22.37 12.49
N LEU A 501 22.26 21.67 11.60
CA LEU A 501 23.48 22.14 10.95
C LEU A 501 23.21 22.78 9.58
N ASP A 502 23.58 24.05 9.39
CA ASP A 502 23.47 24.75 8.09
C ASP A 502 24.85 25.19 7.58
N PHE A 503 25.40 24.40 6.65
CA PHE A 503 26.70 24.65 6.02
C PHE A 503 26.83 26.06 5.45
N PHE A 504 25.81 26.54 4.74
CA PHE A 504 25.87 27.81 4.00
C PHE A 504 25.60 29.02 4.89
N ASN A 505 25.10 28.83 6.11
CA ASN A 505 25.04 29.91 7.10
C ASN A 505 26.43 30.20 7.70
N ILE A 506 27.31 29.19 7.75
CA ILE A 506 28.66 29.31 8.31
C ILE A 506 29.66 29.82 7.26
N TYR A 507 29.42 29.51 5.99
CA TYR A 507 30.20 30.02 4.86
C TYR A 507 29.34 30.95 3.97
N PRO A 508 28.90 32.11 4.49
CA PRO A 508 27.93 32.99 3.81
C PRO A 508 28.46 33.57 2.50
N ASN A 509 29.78 33.72 2.40
CA ASN A 509 30.41 34.28 1.21
C ASN A 509 30.63 33.24 0.11
N GLY A 510 30.36 31.95 0.32
CA GLY A 510 30.53 30.89 -0.69
C GLY A 510 31.68 29.91 -0.39
N PRO A 511 31.53 28.60 -0.70
CA PRO A 511 32.54 27.58 -0.39
C PRO A 511 33.65 27.53 -1.46
N TYR A 512 34.47 28.57 -1.53
CA TYR A 512 35.52 28.75 -2.57
C TYR A 512 36.78 27.89 -2.38
N SER A 513 36.67 26.69 -1.79
CA SER A 513 37.80 25.75 -1.77
C SER A 513 37.34 24.30 -1.70
N ASP A 514 38.12 23.41 -2.30
CA ASP A 514 37.93 21.95 -2.22
C ASP A 514 37.77 21.49 -0.77
N GLN A 515 38.62 22.00 0.12
CA GLN A 515 38.60 21.64 1.54
C GLN A 515 37.29 22.04 2.23
N VAL A 516 36.71 23.19 1.88
CA VAL A 516 35.44 23.65 2.45
C VAL A 516 34.27 22.86 1.87
N LEU A 517 34.25 22.59 0.55
CA LEU A 517 33.22 21.76 -0.09
C LEU A 517 33.24 20.31 0.39
N GLU A 518 34.42 19.72 0.58
CA GLU A 518 34.59 18.37 1.13
C GLU A 518 34.09 18.29 2.59
N SER A 519 34.10 19.40 3.34
CA SER A 519 33.54 19.47 4.69
C SER A 519 32.00 19.43 4.74
N PHE A 520 31.30 19.56 3.62
CA PHE A 520 29.82 19.54 3.56
C PHE A 520 29.21 18.27 4.17
N ASN A 521 29.87 17.12 4.00
CA ASN A 521 29.45 15.85 4.61
C ASN A 521 29.34 15.95 6.15
N ASN A 522 30.22 16.71 6.80
CA ASN A 522 30.22 16.88 8.26
C ASN A 522 28.98 17.65 8.74
N TYR A 523 28.33 18.43 7.86
CA TYR A 523 27.09 19.14 8.15
C TYR A 523 25.83 18.32 7.82
N LYS A 524 26.02 17.13 7.23
CA LYS A 524 24.97 16.19 6.87
C LYS A 524 24.94 14.95 7.77
N ILE A 525 25.80 14.91 8.79
CA ILE A 525 25.73 13.88 9.83
C ILE A 525 24.39 13.93 10.58
N GLN A 526 23.98 12.77 11.06
CA GLN A 526 22.79 12.62 11.88
C GLN A 526 23.00 13.24 13.28
N ASP A 527 21.92 13.79 13.84
CA ASP A 527 21.84 14.13 15.27
C ASP A 527 20.85 13.18 15.98
N PRO A 528 21.25 12.49 17.07
CA PRO A 528 20.44 11.49 17.76
C PRO A 528 19.28 12.06 18.61
N ILE A 529 19.28 13.37 18.87
CA ILE A 529 18.26 14.07 19.65
C ILE A 529 17.29 14.79 18.70
N LEU A 530 17.81 15.59 17.77
CA LEU A 530 17.02 16.44 16.88
C LEU A 530 16.24 15.64 15.83
N CYS A 531 16.67 14.42 15.49
CA CYS A 531 15.92 13.54 14.60
C CYS A 531 14.56 13.07 15.16
N LYS A 532 14.31 13.29 16.46
CA LYS A 532 13.03 12.99 17.15
C LYS A 532 12.06 14.17 17.14
N ALA A 533 12.43 15.32 16.56
CA ALA A 533 11.60 16.51 16.59
C ALA A 533 10.18 16.26 16.07
N GLU A 534 9.19 16.72 16.84
CA GLU A 534 7.76 16.58 16.57
C GLU A 534 7.23 15.15 16.32
N ILE A 535 7.99 14.09 16.64
CA ILE A 535 7.50 12.70 16.54
C ILE A 535 6.45 12.39 17.63
N LEU A 536 5.49 11.53 17.36
CA LEU A 536 4.51 11.04 18.34
C LEU A 536 5.20 10.24 19.46
N GLU A 537 5.02 10.61 20.73
CA GLU A 537 5.63 9.95 21.89
C GLU A 537 4.62 9.18 22.75
N SER A 538 3.35 9.59 22.78
CA SER A 538 2.33 8.82 23.47
C SER A 538 0.90 9.06 22.98
N ILE A 539 0.04 8.08 23.25
CA ILE A 539 -1.40 8.14 23.04
C ILE A 539 -2.10 7.82 24.35
N LYS A 540 -3.08 8.65 24.72
CA LYS A 540 -3.92 8.45 25.90
C LYS A 540 -5.37 8.31 25.50
N ASN A 541 -6.05 7.30 26.02
CA ASN A 541 -7.49 7.11 25.81
C ASN A 541 -8.34 7.84 26.87
N ALA A 542 -9.66 7.87 26.67
CA ALA A 542 -10.60 8.47 27.60
C ALA A 542 -10.62 7.82 28.99
N ALA A 543 -10.27 6.53 29.09
CA ALA A 543 -10.23 5.78 30.34
C ALA A 543 -9.03 6.13 31.22
N GLY A 544 -8.02 6.83 30.68
CA GLY A 544 -6.81 7.24 31.42
C GLY A 544 -5.57 6.43 31.08
N ALA A 545 -5.71 5.30 30.38
CA ALA A 545 -4.58 4.49 29.94
C ALA A 545 -3.76 5.22 28.87
N GLN A 546 -2.44 5.21 29.05
CA GLN A 546 -1.46 5.88 28.21
C GLN A 546 -0.42 4.88 27.70
N THR A 547 -0.30 4.80 26.39
CA THR A 547 0.74 4.07 25.68
C THR A 547 1.85 5.04 25.32
N THR A 548 3.07 4.76 25.75
CA THR A 548 4.28 5.56 25.49
C THR A 548 5.23 4.79 24.58
N PHE A 549 5.81 5.49 23.60
CA PHE A 549 6.78 4.97 22.65
C PHE A 549 8.14 5.61 22.91
N GLU A 550 9.14 4.81 23.24
CA GLU A 550 10.51 5.27 23.38
C GLU A 550 11.28 4.95 22.09
N TYR A 551 11.89 5.98 21.52
CA TYR A 551 12.66 5.88 20.28
C TYR A 551 14.17 5.93 20.52
N GLU A 552 14.92 5.24 19.68
CA GLU A 552 16.37 5.37 19.56
C GLU A 552 16.78 5.57 18.09
N PRO A 553 17.93 6.20 17.81
CA PRO A 553 18.46 6.30 16.44
C PRO A 553 18.62 4.94 15.77
N ASN A 554 18.46 4.89 14.45
CA ASN A 554 18.83 3.69 13.70
C ASN A 554 20.34 3.48 13.76
N ASP A 555 20.76 2.22 13.86
CA ASP A 555 22.17 1.81 13.72
C ASP A 555 22.31 0.70 12.69
N TYR A 556 23.50 0.55 12.14
CA TYR A 556 23.83 -0.47 11.16
C TYR A 556 25.31 -0.88 11.28
N TYR A 557 25.60 -2.09 10.81
CA TYR A 557 26.97 -2.62 10.73
C TYR A 557 27.34 -3.04 9.30
N THR A 558 26.39 -2.99 8.37
CA THR A 558 26.56 -3.39 6.97
C THR A 558 25.84 -2.39 6.09
N GLN A 559 26.41 -2.06 4.94
CA GLN A 559 25.80 -1.17 3.96
C GLN A 559 25.82 -1.78 2.56
N VAL A 560 24.87 -1.36 1.72
CA VAL A 560 24.87 -1.68 0.29
C VAL A 560 25.75 -0.66 -0.42
N ASN A 561 26.71 -1.12 -1.23
CA ASN A 561 27.50 -0.24 -2.09
C ASN A 561 26.62 0.32 -3.21
N ASP A 562 26.64 1.63 -3.43
CA ASP A 562 25.80 2.30 -4.43
C ASP A 562 26.05 1.83 -5.87
N VAL A 563 27.27 1.40 -6.18
CA VAL A 563 27.72 1.06 -7.54
C VAL A 563 27.65 -0.45 -7.77
N SER A 564 28.29 -1.25 -6.91
CA SER A 564 28.32 -2.71 -7.09
C SER A 564 27.05 -3.39 -6.59
N ARG A 565 26.26 -2.71 -5.75
CA ARG A 565 25.14 -3.29 -4.98
C ARG A 565 25.54 -4.44 -4.05
N GLN A 566 26.85 -4.70 -3.91
CA GLN A 566 27.40 -5.67 -2.97
C GLN A 566 27.38 -5.12 -1.55
N LEU A 567 27.45 -6.01 -0.58
CA LEU A 567 27.49 -5.64 0.83
C LEU A 567 28.90 -5.37 1.31
N GLU A 568 29.04 -4.29 2.08
CA GLU A 568 30.29 -3.89 2.69
C GLU A 568 30.11 -3.75 4.21
N PRO A 569 31.00 -4.34 5.03
CA PRO A 569 31.01 -4.07 6.46
C PRO A 569 31.47 -2.62 6.70
N VAL A 570 30.95 -2.01 7.75
CA VAL A 570 31.33 -0.64 8.14
C VAL A 570 32.26 -0.71 9.35
N VAL A 571 33.20 0.23 9.44
CA VAL A 571 34.16 0.28 10.55
C VAL A 571 33.45 0.76 11.81
N GLY A 572 33.05 -0.19 12.66
CA GLY A 572 32.36 0.08 13.92
C GLY A 572 30.85 0.36 13.76
N PRO A 573 30.10 0.43 14.87
CA PRO A 573 28.67 0.74 14.85
C PRO A 573 28.45 2.15 14.29
N SER A 574 27.77 2.23 13.15
CA SER A 574 27.41 3.50 12.50
C SER A 574 25.93 3.79 12.71
N THR A 575 25.56 5.07 12.73
CA THR A 575 24.15 5.48 12.90
C THR A 575 23.56 5.93 11.57
N GLY A 576 22.37 5.44 11.25
CA GLY A 576 21.62 5.83 10.07
C GLY A 576 20.53 6.84 10.44
N GLY A 577 20.17 7.72 9.52
CA GLY A 577 19.06 8.67 9.68
C GLY A 577 17.74 8.08 10.22
N GLY A 578 16.98 8.94 10.88
CA GLY A 578 15.71 8.58 11.53
C GLY A 578 15.90 7.78 12.83
N VAL A 579 14.80 7.17 13.28
CA VAL A 579 14.70 6.43 14.54
C VAL A 579 13.99 5.08 14.36
N ARG A 580 14.09 4.23 15.38
CA ARG A 580 13.33 2.98 15.56
C ARG A 580 12.77 2.91 16.98
N ILE A 581 11.83 2.00 17.21
CA ILE A 581 11.26 1.75 18.53
C ILE A 581 12.23 0.98 19.40
N LYS A 582 12.62 1.57 20.54
CA LYS A 582 13.41 0.93 21.59
C LYS A 582 12.52 0.18 22.57
N SER A 583 11.47 0.85 23.04
CA SER A 583 10.54 0.28 24.01
C SER A 583 9.12 0.83 23.84
N ILE A 584 8.16 0.02 24.24
CA ILE A 584 6.75 0.38 24.33
C ILE A 584 6.28 0.10 25.74
N LYS A 585 5.64 1.09 26.36
CA LYS A 585 5.14 1.01 27.73
C LYS A 585 3.68 1.44 27.81
N ILE A 586 2.85 0.62 28.43
CA ILE A 586 1.44 0.93 28.70
C ILE A 586 1.29 1.20 30.19
N THR A 587 0.70 2.34 30.53
CA THR A 587 0.40 2.74 31.90
C THR A 587 -1.08 3.07 32.07
N ASP A 588 -1.63 2.87 33.26
CA ASP A 588 -2.97 3.34 33.64
C ASP A 588 -2.90 3.99 35.02
N ASN A 589 -3.34 5.25 35.12
CA ASN A 589 -3.23 6.07 36.33
C ASN A 589 -1.84 6.02 37.02
N GLY A 590 -0.77 5.94 36.21
CA GLY A 590 0.61 5.86 36.68
C GLY A 590 1.16 4.45 36.92
N HIS A 591 0.32 3.41 36.94
CA HIS A 591 0.75 2.02 37.09
C HIS A 591 1.15 1.39 35.75
N ILE A 592 2.24 0.63 35.71
CA ILE A 592 2.72 -0.04 34.49
C ILE A 592 1.91 -1.33 34.27
N LEU A 593 1.16 -1.37 33.18
CA LEU A 593 0.37 -2.53 32.77
C LEU A 593 1.18 -3.51 31.92
N SER A 594 1.98 -2.98 31.01
CA SER A 594 2.82 -3.77 30.10
C SER A 594 4.04 -2.97 29.69
N SER A 595 5.14 -3.67 29.45
CA SER A 595 6.35 -3.11 28.84
C SER A 595 6.96 -4.15 27.93
N LYS A 596 7.41 -3.69 26.76
CA LYS A 596 8.10 -4.51 25.76
C LYS A 596 9.32 -3.75 25.25
N ASN A 597 10.46 -4.42 25.24
CA ASN A 597 11.73 -3.89 24.73
C ASN A 597 12.13 -4.62 23.44
N TYR A 598 12.76 -3.88 22.54
CA TYR A 598 13.18 -4.37 21.22
C TYR A 598 14.70 -4.25 21.09
N TYR A 599 15.34 -5.31 20.60
CA TYR A 599 16.79 -5.34 20.37
C TYR A 599 17.09 -5.78 18.94
N TYR A 600 17.82 -4.94 18.20
CA TYR A 600 18.10 -5.09 16.77
C TYR A 600 19.52 -5.60 16.53
N VAL A 601 19.79 -6.82 17.00
CA VAL A 601 21.16 -7.37 17.07
C VAL A 601 21.29 -8.73 16.40
N LYS A 602 22.47 -8.99 15.82
CA LYS A 602 22.94 -10.31 15.36
C LYS A 602 23.33 -11.18 16.58
N GLU A 603 23.67 -12.44 16.34
CA GLU A 603 24.09 -13.37 17.42
C GLU A 603 25.37 -12.91 18.13
N ASN A 604 26.27 -12.24 17.41
CA ASN A 604 27.50 -11.63 17.95
C ASN A 604 27.27 -10.28 18.65
N GLN A 605 26.03 -9.90 18.94
CA GLN A 605 25.62 -8.64 19.59
C GLN A 605 25.88 -7.35 18.79
N LEU A 606 26.42 -7.44 17.56
CA LEU A 606 26.48 -6.29 16.66
C LEU A 606 25.08 -5.98 16.10
N SER A 607 24.88 -4.76 15.62
CA SER A 607 23.64 -4.37 14.95
C SER A 607 23.30 -5.34 13.80
N SER A 608 22.03 -5.73 13.73
CA SER A 608 21.47 -6.44 12.56
C SER A 608 21.01 -5.50 11.45
N GLY A 609 21.25 -4.19 11.60
CA GLY A 609 20.88 -3.16 10.65
C GLY A 609 21.74 -3.22 9.39
N VAL A 610 21.07 -3.12 8.24
CA VAL A 610 21.68 -2.93 6.93
C VAL A 610 21.25 -1.58 6.38
N LEU A 611 22.21 -0.71 6.07
CA LEU A 611 21.95 0.54 5.37
C LEU A 611 21.73 0.25 3.88
N ALA A 612 20.47 0.33 3.45
CA ALA A 612 20.09 -0.02 2.08
C ALA A 612 20.39 1.07 1.05
N THR A 613 20.54 2.31 1.52
CA THR A 613 20.90 3.47 0.70
C THR A 613 22.00 4.25 1.42
N PRO A 614 23.27 4.08 1.01
CA PRO A 614 24.39 4.77 1.62
C PRO A 614 24.28 6.30 1.41
N PRO A 615 25.07 7.09 2.17
CA PRO A 615 25.05 8.54 2.04
C PRO A 615 25.42 9.00 0.62
N PRO A 616 24.74 10.02 0.08
CA PRO A 616 25.02 10.54 -1.25
C PRO A 616 26.42 11.16 -1.34
N GLN A 617 27.02 11.03 -2.52
CA GLN A 617 28.17 11.84 -2.89
C GLN A 617 27.71 13.22 -3.36
N TYR A 618 27.97 14.25 -2.55
CA TYR A 618 27.59 15.63 -2.87
C TYR A 618 28.59 16.34 -3.80
N LEU A 619 29.87 15.97 -3.79
CA LEU A 619 30.89 16.57 -4.64
C LEU A 619 31.38 15.56 -5.68
N TYR A 620 31.40 15.97 -6.94
CA TYR A 620 31.93 15.16 -8.03
C TYR A 620 32.95 15.97 -8.85
N LYS A 621 34.18 15.45 -8.96
CA LYS A 621 35.28 16.07 -9.71
C LYS A 621 35.41 15.35 -11.07
N MET A 622 35.24 16.07 -12.17
CA MET A 622 35.41 15.55 -13.53
C MET A 622 36.66 16.15 -14.20
N PRO A 623 37.68 15.34 -14.52
CA PRO A 623 38.80 15.82 -15.32
C PRO A 623 38.37 15.99 -16.78
N VAL A 624 38.62 17.16 -17.37
CA VAL A 624 38.38 17.45 -18.79
C VAL A 624 39.61 18.15 -19.36
N ASN A 625 40.37 17.48 -20.24
CA ASN A 625 41.44 18.07 -21.05
C ASN A 625 42.27 19.19 -20.35
N SER A 626 43.00 18.83 -19.28
CA SER A 626 43.78 19.72 -18.37
C SER A 626 43.02 20.60 -17.37
N ASP A 627 41.68 20.66 -17.42
CA ASP A 627 40.81 21.37 -16.47
C ASP A 627 40.03 20.40 -15.54
N VAL A 628 39.53 20.91 -14.41
CA VAL A 628 38.71 20.15 -13.45
C VAL A 628 37.33 20.80 -13.33
N ASN A 629 36.29 20.10 -13.77
CA ASN A 629 34.91 20.50 -13.55
C ASN A 629 34.40 19.98 -12.21
N TYR A 630 33.74 20.84 -11.45
CA TYR A 630 33.09 20.46 -10.19
C TYR A 630 31.58 20.44 -10.38
N SER A 631 30.98 19.29 -10.10
CA SER A 631 29.53 19.18 -9.93
C SER A 631 29.24 19.05 -8.45
N PHE A 632 28.51 20.02 -7.90
CA PHE A 632 28.06 19.99 -6.52
C PHE A 632 26.55 19.73 -6.48
N LYS A 633 26.16 18.64 -5.83
CA LYS A 633 24.77 18.25 -5.61
C LYS A 633 24.34 18.75 -4.24
N LEU A 634 23.30 19.59 -4.21
CA LEU A 634 22.74 20.13 -2.96
C LEU A 634 21.86 19.12 -2.19
N SER A 635 21.68 17.92 -2.72
CA SER A 635 20.65 16.98 -2.27
C SER A 635 21.04 15.51 -2.40
N GLY A 636 20.61 14.71 -1.41
CA GLY A 636 20.64 13.25 -1.44
C GLY A 636 19.46 12.63 -2.17
N PHE A 637 19.59 11.33 -2.48
CA PHE A 637 18.75 10.50 -3.35
C PHE A 637 17.26 10.39 -3.00
N THR A 638 16.46 9.97 -3.98
CA THR A 638 15.09 9.45 -3.79
C THR A 638 15.14 7.99 -3.27
N THR A 639 14.43 7.72 -2.17
CA THR A 639 14.40 6.38 -1.52
C THR A 639 13.13 5.61 -1.91
N ASN A 640 13.17 4.79 -2.96
CA ASN A 640 12.06 3.91 -3.34
C ASN A 640 12.28 2.42 -2.99
N ILE A 641 13.41 2.06 -2.37
CA ILE A 641 13.89 0.66 -2.35
C ILE A 641 13.50 -0.12 -1.07
N THR A 642 12.97 0.54 -0.02
CA THR A 642 12.89 -0.07 1.34
C THR A 642 11.67 0.31 2.19
N ASN A 643 10.46 0.41 1.62
CA ASN A 643 9.24 0.69 2.39
C ASN A 643 9.37 1.92 3.33
N SER A 644 10.06 2.96 2.88
CA SER A 644 10.31 4.23 3.60
C SER A 644 11.29 4.18 4.79
N SER A 645 12.00 3.07 5.05
CA SER A 645 13.10 3.02 6.04
C SER A 645 14.46 2.90 5.36
N ILE A 646 15.44 3.72 5.72
CA ILE A 646 16.79 3.63 5.13
C ILE A 646 17.63 2.48 5.71
N VAL A 647 17.28 2.01 6.90
CA VAL A 647 17.91 0.87 7.58
C VAL A 647 16.87 -0.22 7.76
N THR A 648 17.24 -1.46 7.44
CA THR A 648 16.42 -2.66 7.63
C THR A 648 17.13 -3.66 8.53
N TYR A 649 16.37 -4.43 9.31
CA TYR A 649 16.90 -5.31 10.35
C TYR A 649 16.63 -6.77 10.03
N SER A 650 17.69 -7.56 9.96
CA SER A 650 17.60 -8.99 9.63
C SER A 650 17.21 -9.85 10.83
N ARG A 651 17.30 -9.33 12.06
CA ARG A 651 17.02 -10.05 13.31
C ARG A 651 16.56 -9.10 14.41
N VAL A 652 15.44 -9.40 15.06
CA VAL A 652 14.93 -8.61 16.20
C VAL A 652 14.56 -9.51 17.36
N ILE A 653 14.91 -9.10 18.57
CA ILE A 653 14.51 -9.74 19.82
C ILE A 653 13.47 -8.86 20.52
N GLU A 654 12.30 -9.41 20.78
CA GLU A 654 11.28 -8.80 21.65
C GLU A 654 11.37 -9.42 23.05
N LYS A 655 11.51 -8.57 24.07
CA LYS A 655 11.47 -8.98 25.48
C LYS A 655 10.30 -8.29 26.19
N ASN A 656 9.34 -9.09 26.65
CA ASN A 656 8.28 -8.61 27.53
C ASN A 656 8.76 -8.62 28.99
N ASN A 657 7.97 -8.02 29.89
CA ASN A 657 8.15 -8.22 31.35
C ASN A 657 7.98 -9.69 31.80
N ASN A 658 7.41 -10.53 30.93
CA ASN A 658 7.22 -11.96 31.16
C ASN A 658 8.51 -12.70 30.80
N SER A 659 8.78 -13.87 31.41
CA SER A 659 10.03 -14.62 31.24
C SER A 659 10.28 -15.24 29.85
N LEU A 660 9.62 -14.76 28.80
CA LEU A 660 9.73 -15.23 27.42
C LEU A 660 10.27 -14.13 26.50
N SER A 661 11.17 -14.53 25.61
CA SER A 661 11.68 -13.70 24.52
C SER A 661 11.29 -14.28 23.18
N THR A 662 10.95 -13.43 22.22
CA THR A 662 10.69 -13.83 20.82
C THR A 662 11.82 -13.30 19.95
N ILE A 663 12.40 -14.15 19.10
CA ILE A 663 13.40 -13.77 18.11
C ILE A 663 12.79 -13.96 16.73
N SER A 664 12.72 -12.89 15.95
CA SER A 664 12.22 -12.89 14.58
C SER A 664 13.38 -12.60 13.62
N GLU A 665 13.55 -13.44 12.60
CA GLU A 665 14.54 -13.26 11.53
C GLU A 665 13.83 -12.97 10.21
N PHE A 666 14.39 -12.07 9.39
CA PHE A 666 13.76 -11.59 8.17
C PHE A 666 14.67 -11.78 6.95
N THR A 667 14.10 -12.02 5.79
CA THR A 667 14.82 -11.95 4.51
C THR A 667 15.32 -10.53 4.28
N ASN A 668 16.61 -10.34 4.03
CA ASN A 668 17.24 -9.03 3.90
C ASN A 668 18.46 -9.11 2.98
N PHE A 669 19.09 -7.95 2.71
CA PHE A 669 20.28 -7.89 1.87
C PHE A 669 21.39 -8.84 2.36
N ASP A 670 21.63 -8.92 3.67
CA ASP A 670 22.77 -9.62 4.28
C ASP A 670 22.57 -11.12 4.53
N ASN A 671 21.48 -11.71 4.03
CA ASN A 671 21.21 -13.13 4.20
C ASN A 671 20.64 -13.82 2.94
N GLY A 672 21.09 -13.37 1.77
CA GLY A 672 20.85 -14.02 0.47
C GLY A 672 19.75 -13.37 -0.39
N PHE A 673 19.20 -12.23 0.03
CA PHE A 673 18.13 -11.52 -0.69
C PHE A 673 18.54 -10.11 -1.13
N GLY A 674 19.85 -9.91 -1.33
CA GLY A 674 20.40 -8.71 -1.95
C GLY A 674 19.99 -8.58 -3.42
N ASP A 675 20.07 -7.36 -3.94
CA ASP A 675 19.93 -7.13 -5.38
C ASP A 675 21.06 -7.82 -6.13
N GLN A 676 20.79 -8.28 -7.35
CA GLN A 676 21.80 -8.97 -8.17
C GLN A 676 22.34 -8.06 -9.27
N GLU A 677 23.60 -8.25 -9.64
CA GLU A 677 24.18 -7.53 -10.76
C GLU A 677 23.50 -7.89 -12.10
N SER A 678 23.46 -6.93 -13.03
CA SER A 678 23.05 -7.21 -14.41
C SER A 678 23.97 -8.25 -15.09
N GLN A 679 23.39 -9.13 -15.91
CA GLN A 679 24.13 -10.13 -16.70
C GLN A 679 24.85 -9.48 -17.92
N ASN A 680 25.92 -10.09 -18.43
CA ASN A 680 26.66 -9.70 -19.64
C ASN A 680 27.18 -8.24 -19.67
N LYS A 681 28.11 -7.92 -18.76
CA LYS A 681 28.86 -6.65 -18.73
C LYS A 681 30.14 -6.77 -19.57
N ASN A 682 30.21 -6.13 -20.74
CA ASN A 682 31.49 -5.90 -21.42
C ASN A 682 31.76 -4.39 -21.45
N PHE A 683 32.64 -3.93 -20.54
CA PHE A 683 33.08 -2.54 -20.45
C PHE A 683 34.59 -2.45 -20.69
N SER A 684 35.00 -1.76 -21.75
CA SER A 684 36.37 -1.26 -21.91
C SER A 684 36.42 0.27 -21.72
N GLY A 685 35.98 0.78 -20.55
CA GLY A 685 35.94 2.24 -20.27
C GLY A 685 34.89 2.73 -19.25
N ASN A 686 34.99 4.01 -18.84
CA ASN A 686 34.14 4.67 -17.85
C ASN A 686 32.76 5.10 -18.41
N VAL A 687 31.83 4.16 -18.60
CA VAL A 687 30.44 4.50 -18.90
C VAL A 687 29.63 4.58 -17.60
N TYR A 688 29.54 5.79 -17.04
CA TYR A 688 28.96 6.05 -15.70
C TYR A 688 27.47 5.70 -15.56
N ASN A 689 26.69 5.71 -16.64
CA ASN A 689 25.23 5.60 -16.56
C ASN A 689 24.67 4.15 -16.49
N ILE A 690 25.50 3.12 -16.71
CA ILE A 690 25.05 1.71 -16.78
C ILE A 690 25.54 0.90 -15.58
N LYS A 691 26.51 1.44 -14.81
CA LYS A 691 27.02 0.79 -13.59
C LYS A 691 25.93 0.58 -12.53
N ASN A 692 24.81 1.29 -12.63
CA ASN A 692 23.70 1.24 -11.67
C ASN A 692 22.56 0.28 -12.07
N ALA A 693 22.72 -0.52 -13.13
CA ALA A 693 21.71 -1.50 -13.53
C ALA A 693 21.83 -2.79 -12.68
N PHE A 694 20.75 -3.13 -11.98
CA PHE A 694 20.67 -4.34 -11.14
C PHE A 694 19.29 -5.01 -11.27
N VAL A 695 19.25 -6.30 -10.95
CA VAL A 695 17.99 -7.03 -10.74
C VAL A 695 17.49 -6.67 -9.34
N ASP A 696 16.39 -5.93 -9.29
CA ASP A 696 15.76 -5.55 -8.02
C ASP A 696 15.08 -6.76 -7.36
N ASN A 697 15.58 -7.15 -6.18
CA ASN A 697 15.04 -8.22 -5.34
C ASN A 697 14.23 -7.67 -4.16
N SER A 698 13.82 -6.40 -4.19
CA SER A 698 13.03 -5.76 -3.12
C SER A 698 11.81 -6.56 -2.70
N PHE A 699 11.11 -7.20 -3.64
CA PHE A 699 9.93 -8.02 -3.40
C PHE A 699 10.18 -9.30 -2.57
N LYS A 700 11.45 -9.73 -2.43
CA LYS A 700 11.85 -10.90 -1.64
C LYS A 700 12.25 -10.54 -0.20
N ARG A 701 12.48 -9.27 0.12
CA ARG A 701 12.95 -8.79 1.43
C ARG A 701 11.80 -8.49 2.39
N GLY A 702 12.08 -8.46 3.69
CA GLY A 702 11.12 -8.16 4.76
C GLY A 702 10.19 -9.32 5.14
N LYS A 703 10.37 -10.50 4.56
CA LYS A 703 9.57 -11.69 4.89
C LYS A 703 10.14 -12.41 6.09
N VAL A 704 9.28 -12.93 6.95
CA VAL A 704 9.70 -13.68 8.15
C VAL A 704 10.35 -14.99 7.71
N LYS A 705 11.63 -15.17 8.01
CA LYS A 705 12.40 -16.40 7.75
C LYS A 705 12.24 -17.41 8.89
N SER A 706 12.28 -16.92 10.13
CA SER A 706 12.05 -17.74 11.31
C SER A 706 11.49 -16.93 12.48
N VAL A 707 10.75 -17.59 13.36
CA VAL A 707 10.32 -17.07 14.67
C VAL A 707 10.69 -18.10 15.73
N LYS A 708 11.47 -17.69 16.73
CA LYS A 708 11.92 -18.55 17.85
C LYS A 708 11.37 -17.98 19.16
N ILE A 709 10.81 -18.83 20.00
CA ILE A 709 10.36 -18.47 21.35
C ILE A 709 11.33 -19.09 22.35
N LEU A 710 11.88 -18.28 23.27
CA LEU A 710 12.81 -18.71 24.30
C LEU A 710 12.24 -18.44 25.69
N SER A 711 12.54 -19.32 26.63
CA SER A 711 12.40 -19.06 28.07
C SER A 711 13.71 -18.51 28.62
N ASN A 712 13.65 -17.59 29.59
CA ASN A 712 14.82 -16.93 30.19
C ASN A 712 15.94 -17.90 30.66
N ASP A 713 15.60 -19.15 30.98
CA ASP A 713 16.53 -20.14 31.55
C ASP A 713 17.06 -21.16 30.52
N GLN A 714 16.71 -21.03 29.22
CA GLN A 714 17.07 -22.02 28.20
C GLN A 714 17.85 -21.41 27.03
N VAL A 715 18.95 -22.09 26.66
CA VAL A 715 19.75 -21.77 25.46
C VAL A 715 19.04 -22.19 24.17
N LEU A 716 18.19 -23.23 24.24
CA LEU A 716 17.41 -23.72 23.11
C LEU A 716 16.00 -23.11 23.10
N PRO A 717 15.44 -22.81 21.92
CA PRO A 717 14.07 -22.33 21.82
C PRO A 717 13.08 -23.41 22.23
N ILE A 718 12.02 -23.03 22.94
CA ILE A 718 10.89 -23.94 23.26
C ILE A 718 10.07 -24.24 22.00
N GLU A 719 10.04 -23.29 21.07
CA GLU A 719 9.34 -23.39 19.79
C GLU A 719 10.07 -22.57 18.73
N GLU A 720 10.20 -23.13 17.53
CA GLU A 720 10.73 -22.46 16.35
C GLU A 720 9.83 -22.75 15.15
N THR A 721 9.44 -21.69 14.44
CA THR A 721 8.76 -21.79 13.15
C THR A 721 9.68 -21.24 12.06
N VAL A 722 9.92 -22.02 11.02
CA VAL A 722 10.74 -21.67 9.86
C VAL A 722 9.86 -21.58 8.62
N TYR A 723 10.06 -20.53 7.82
CA TYR A 723 9.31 -20.28 6.59
C TYR A 723 10.25 -20.35 5.38
N LYS A 724 9.77 -20.98 4.31
CA LYS A 724 10.46 -21.02 3.02
C LYS A 724 9.58 -20.42 1.94
N TYR A 725 10.12 -19.44 1.22
CA TYR A 725 9.49 -18.81 0.07
C TYR A 725 10.20 -19.24 -1.21
N GLN A 726 9.46 -19.33 -2.31
CA GLN A 726 10.03 -19.64 -3.63
C GLN A 726 9.16 -19.03 -4.74
N HIS A 727 9.79 -18.61 -5.83
CA HIS A 727 9.13 -18.14 -7.05
C HIS A 727 8.75 -19.29 -8.01
N ASP A 728 7.76 -19.05 -8.87
CA ASP A 728 7.04 -20.10 -9.63
C ASP A 728 7.79 -20.71 -10.82
N TYR A 729 8.83 -20.05 -11.32
CA TYR A 729 9.65 -20.53 -12.44
C TYR A 729 11.06 -20.71 -11.92
N GLY A 730 11.55 -21.94 -11.77
CA GLY A 730 12.87 -22.25 -11.18
C GLY A 730 14.00 -21.36 -11.70
N GLU A 731 15.09 -21.25 -10.93
CA GLU A 731 16.23 -20.36 -11.20
C GLU A 731 16.83 -20.49 -12.63
N ASP A 732 16.49 -21.56 -13.35
CA ASP A 732 16.99 -21.91 -14.68
C ASP A 732 16.22 -21.30 -15.88
N SER A 733 15.12 -20.55 -15.68
CA SER A 733 14.46 -19.87 -16.80
C SER A 733 15.34 -18.70 -17.29
N PHE A 734 15.72 -18.70 -18.57
CA PHE A 734 16.54 -17.67 -19.22
C PHE A 734 16.22 -16.24 -18.74
N PRO A 735 17.23 -15.38 -18.50
CA PRO A 735 17.00 -13.98 -18.15
C PRO A 735 16.25 -13.27 -19.29
N ASP A 736 15.07 -12.72 -18.99
CA ASP A 736 14.34 -11.83 -19.91
C ASP A 736 15.13 -10.52 -20.02
N TYR A 737 15.99 -10.40 -21.04
CA TYR A 737 16.78 -9.20 -21.30
C TYR A 737 15.89 -8.09 -21.90
N ARG A 738 15.95 -6.87 -21.34
CA ARG A 738 15.00 -5.79 -21.64
C ARG A 738 15.57 -4.54 -22.29
N ALA A 739 16.86 -4.27 -22.14
CA ALA A 739 17.49 -3.12 -22.76
C ALA A 739 18.94 -3.45 -23.14
N ILE A 740 19.39 -2.90 -24.27
CA ILE A 740 20.77 -2.95 -24.74
C ILE A 740 21.22 -1.50 -24.89
N TYR A 741 22.20 -1.11 -24.09
CA TYR A 741 22.91 0.13 -24.36
C TYR A 741 24.01 -0.12 -25.37
N MET A 742 24.19 0.79 -26.33
CA MET A 742 25.35 0.81 -27.21
C MET A 742 25.91 2.23 -27.29
N SER A 743 27.17 2.39 -26.89
CA SER A 743 27.93 3.62 -27.14
C SER A 743 29.12 3.32 -28.04
N ASN A 744 29.39 4.25 -28.95
CA ASN A 744 30.52 4.20 -29.86
C ASN A 744 31.52 5.28 -29.43
N THR A 745 32.68 4.86 -28.95
CA THR A 745 33.90 5.69 -29.01
C THR A 745 34.75 5.14 -30.13
N THR A 746 35.61 5.96 -30.75
CA THR A 746 36.38 5.70 -31.99
C THR A 746 37.16 4.37 -32.06
N SER A 747 37.17 3.57 -31.01
CA SER A 747 37.78 2.23 -30.95
C SER A 747 37.15 1.25 -29.94
N ASN A 748 36.06 1.59 -29.22
CA ASN A 748 35.44 0.72 -28.20
C ASN A 748 33.90 0.77 -28.23
N PHE A 749 33.27 -0.41 -28.19
CA PHE A 749 31.83 -0.62 -28.08
C PHE A 749 31.44 -1.09 -26.68
N TYR A 750 30.36 -0.54 -26.12
CA TYR A 750 29.87 -0.89 -24.78
C TYR A 750 28.47 -1.45 -24.87
N TYR A 751 28.21 -2.61 -24.24
CA TYR A 751 26.84 -3.11 -24.09
C TYR A 751 26.58 -3.72 -22.72
N SER A 752 25.32 -3.65 -22.30
CA SER A 752 24.80 -4.28 -21.09
C SER A 752 23.37 -4.70 -21.36
N ALA A 753 23.03 -5.92 -20.94
CA ALA A 753 21.70 -6.47 -21.02
C ALA A 753 21.09 -6.52 -19.61
N ILE A 754 20.01 -5.78 -19.39
CA ILE A 754 19.36 -5.70 -18.07
C ILE A 754 18.19 -6.67 -18.05
N SER A 755 18.14 -7.56 -17.06
CA SER A 755 16.96 -8.38 -16.79
C SER A 755 16.11 -7.74 -15.70
N TYR A 756 14.83 -7.54 -15.99
CA TYR A 756 13.85 -7.11 -14.99
C TYR A 756 12.75 -8.16 -14.97
N LYS A 757 12.68 -9.00 -13.92
CA LYS A 757 11.59 -9.95 -13.77
C LYS A 757 11.10 -9.95 -12.34
N ARG A 758 9.82 -9.61 -12.18
CA ARG A 758 9.14 -9.62 -10.90
C ARG A 758 8.22 -10.83 -10.87
N TYR A 759 8.41 -11.66 -9.86
CA TYR A 759 7.57 -12.83 -9.62
C TYR A 759 6.84 -12.68 -8.31
N ALA A 760 5.74 -13.42 -8.16
CA ALA A 760 5.23 -13.72 -6.84
C ALA A 760 6.27 -14.58 -6.12
N ASP A 761 6.54 -14.27 -4.85
CA ASP A 761 7.43 -15.07 -4.01
C ASP A 761 6.59 -15.69 -2.89
N LEU A 762 5.97 -16.82 -3.24
CA LEU A 762 4.89 -17.46 -2.47
C LEU A 762 5.46 -18.34 -1.35
N LEU A 763 4.72 -18.44 -0.25
CA LEU A 763 5.08 -19.32 0.87
C LEU A 763 4.93 -20.79 0.45
N ARG A 764 6.03 -21.54 0.43
CA ARG A 764 6.07 -22.96 0.00
C ARG A 764 6.15 -23.95 1.14
N GLU A 765 6.79 -23.59 2.25
CA GLU A 765 6.94 -24.48 3.39
C GLU A 765 6.88 -23.71 4.71
N VAL A 766 6.18 -24.30 5.68
CA VAL A 766 6.19 -23.89 7.09
C VAL A 766 6.62 -25.11 7.91
N LYS A 767 7.71 -24.98 8.64
CA LYS A 767 8.24 -26.03 9.52
C LYS A 767 8.19 -25.56 10.97
N ASN A 768 7.41 -26.24 11.79
CA ASN A 768 7.30 -26.00 13.22
C ASN A 768 8.11 -27.04 13.99
N ILE A 769 8.97 -26.58 14.89
CA ILE A 769 9.85 -27.38 15.73
C ILE A 769 9.52 -27.04 17.19
N LYS A 770 8.98 -27.99 17.93
CA LYS A 770 8.63 -27.82 19.34
C LYS A 770 9.51 -28.70 20.21
N ASN A 771 10.24 -28.09 21.13
CA ASN A 771 11.12 -28.80 22.05
C ASN A 771 10.37 -29.05 23.37
N GLU A 772 9.97 -30.29 23.60
CA GLU A 772 9.32 -30.71 24.85
C GLU A 772 10.28 -31.55 25.69
N LYS A 773 9.96 -31.72 26.99
CA LYS A 773 10.71 -32.65 27.86
C LYS A 773 10.74 -34.08 27.31
N SER A 774 9.74 -34.45 26.50
CA SER A 774 9.60 -35.78 25.87
C SER A 774 10.38 -35.94 24.55
N GLY A 775 11.12 -34.91 24.12
CA GLY A 775 11.83 -34.85 22.84
C GLY A 775 11.27 -33.78 21.90
N THR A 776 11.91 -33.64 20.74
CA THR A 776 11.54 -32.65 19.72
C THR A 776 10.44 -33.18 18.81
N ILE A 777 9.44 -32.34 18.55
CA ILE A 777 8.36 -32.59 17.58
C ILE A 777 8.58 -31.67 16.40
N VAL A 778 8.74 -32.23 15.21
CA VAL A 778 8.80 -31.49 13.94
C VAL A 778 7.50 -31.72 13.18
N SER A 779 6.84 -30.64 12.77
CA SER A 779 5.69 -30.66 11.87
C SER A 779 6.00 -29.80 10.65
N THR A 780 5.82 -30.33 9.45
CA THR A 780 6.10 -29.61 8.19
C THR A 780 4.83 -29.54 7.35
N LYS A 781 4.49 -28.34 6.87
CA LYS A 781 3.41 -28.07 5.91
C LYS A 781 4.01 -27.52 4.62
N ARG A 782 3.65 -28.09 3.47
CA ARG A 782 4.10 -27.65 2.14
C ARG A 782 2.93 -27.29 1.23
N LEU A 783 3.11 -26.26 0.41
CA LEU A 783 2.08 -25.66 -0.45
C LEU A 783 2.53 -25.64 -1.91
N LYS A 784 1.62 -26.05 -2.81
CA LYS A 784 1.75 -25.86 -4.25
C LYS A 784 0.64 -24.94 -4.75
N TYR A 785 1.01 -24.09 -5.71
CA TYR A 785 0.12 -23.12 -6.34
C TYR A 785 0.07 -23.38 -7.84
N ASP A 786 -1.02 -22.98 -8.48
CA ASP A 786 -1.13 -22.90 -9.95
C ASP A 786 -0.77 -21.51 -10.49
N THR A 787 -1.02 -21.29 -11.78
CA THR A 787 -0.75 -20.03 -12.48
C THR A 787 -1.61 -18.85 -12.06
N TYR A 788 -2.70 -19.09 -11.32
CA TYR A 788 -3.56 -18.04 -10.75
C TYR A 788 -3.21 -17.72 -9.30
N ASN A 789 -2.13 -18.32 -8.77
CA ASN A 789 -1.72 -18.31 -7.37
C ASN A 789 -2.71 -18.97 -6.41
N ASN A 790 -3.59 -19.84 -6.92
CA ASN A 790 -4.49 -20.63 -6.09
C ASN A 790 -3.75 -21.85 -5.53
N ILE A 791 -3.98 -22.21 -4.26
CA ILE A 791 -3.36 -23.39 -3.65
C ILE A 791 -3.99 -24.65 -4.26
N VAL A 792 -3.23 -25.47 -4.97
CA VAL A 792 -3.74 -26.72 -5.57
C VAL A 792 -3.42 -27.97 -4.75
N GLU A 793 -2.40 -27.89 -3.89
CA GLU A 793 -1.99 -29.00 -3.02
C GLU A 793 -1.39 -28.49 -1.71
N GLU A 794 -1.77 -29.12 -0.61
CA GLU A 794 -1.18 -29.00 0.71
C GLU A 794 -0.72 -30.38 1.19
N THR A 795 0.49 -30.48 1.71
CA THR A 795 0.96 -31.70 2.40
C THR A 795 1.42 -31.37 3.81
N SER A 796 1.06 -32.22 4.77
CA SER A 796 1.43 -32.08 6.17
C SER A 796 1.94 -33.39 6.74
N GLU A 797 3.06 -33.33 7.47
CA GLU A 797 3.68 -34.47 8.14
C GLU A 797 4.12 -34.08 9.56
N ASN A 798 4.11 -35.03 10.50
CA ASN A 798 4.58 -34.82 11.87
C ASN A 798 5.46 -35.99 12.31
N SER A 799 6.64 -35.69 12.83
CA SER A 799 7.65 -36.65 13.31
C SER A 799 7.16 -37.73 14.29
N LYS A 800 6.04 -37.50 15.00
CA LYS A 800 5.45 -38.45 15.97
C LYS A 800 4.24 -39.21 15.45
N THR A 801 3.67 -38.85 14.29
CA THR A 801 2.54 -39.56 13.69
C THR A 801 2.95 -40.18 12.35
N ALA A 802 2.69 -41.47 12.17
CA ALA A 802 2.89 -42.10 10.86
C ALA A 802 1.86 -41.60 9.85
N GLY A 803 2.30 -41.36 8.62
CA GLY A 803 1.47 -41.03 7.47
C GLY A 803 1.55 -39.56 7.04
N ILE A 804 1.55 -39.32 5.73
CA ILE A 804 1.51 -37.98 5.13
C ILE A 804 0.05 -37.63 4.86
N THR A 805 -0.42 -36.53 5.43
CA THR A 805 -1.73 -35.97 5.07
C THR A 805 -1.55 -35.08 3.84
N LYS A 806 -2.28 -35.37 2.78
CA LYS A 806 -2.28 -34.60 1.54
C LYS A 806 -3.69 -34.12 1.23
N THR A 807 -3.84 -32.81 1.04
CA THR A 807 -5.09 -32.18 0.60
C THR A 807 -4.91 -31.58 -0.79
N THR A 808 -5.76 -31.93 -1.75
CA THR A 808 -5.77 -31.34 -3.10
C THR A 808 -7.03 -30.54 -3.33
N TYR A 809 -6.93 -29.46 -4.08
CA TYR A 809 -8.00 -28.51 -4.32
C TYR A 809 -8.28 -28.39 -5.82
N LYS A 810 -9.56 -28.29 -6.18
CA LYS A 810 -10.00 -27.90 -7.53
C LYS A 810 -10.89 -26.68 -7.48
N TYR A 811 -10.80 -25.89 -8.53
CA TYR A 811 -11.39 -24.58 -8.71
C TYR A 811 -12.34 -24.57 -9.91
N PRO A 812 -13.11 -23.50 -10.16
CA PRO A 812 -14.15 -23.51 -11.18
C PRO A 812 -13.62 -23.81 -12.59
N TYR A 813 -12.41 -23.38 -12.94
CA TYR A 813 -11.79 -23.67 -14.25
C TYR A 813 -11.38 -25.14 -14.44
N ASP A 814 -11.39 -25.97 -13.40
CA ASP A 814 -11.16 -27.41 -13.51
C ASP A 814 -12.41 -28.18 -13.98
N PHE A 815 -13.55 -27.49 -14.14
CA PHE A 815 -14.84 -28.07 -14.49
C PHE A 815 -15.42 -27.45 -15.77
N SER A 816 -16.09 -28.27 -16.58
CA SER A 816 -16.60 -27.86 -17.90
C SER A 816 -18.09 -27.52 -17.94
N SER A 817 -18.85 -27.70 -16.85
CA SER A 817 -20.28 -27.40 -16.86
C SER A 817 -20.56 -25.89 -16.95
N SER A 818 -21.70 -25.50 -17.52
CA SER A 818 -22.07 -24.11 -17.81
C SER A 818 -21.95 -23.16 -16.62
N VAL A 819 -22.34 -23.58 -15.41
CA VAL A 819 -22.24 -22.73 -14.20
C VAL A 819 -20.79 -22.35 -13.88
N TYR A 820 -19.85 -23.30 -13.97
CA TYR A 820 -18.44 -23.04 -13.69
C TYR A 820 -17.77 -22.24 -14.82
N GLN A 821 -18.18 -22.44 -16.07
CA GLN A 821 -17.76 -21.58 -17.19
C GLN A 821 -18.23 -20.13 -16.98
N GLU A 822 -19.45 -19.93 -16.50
CA GLU A 822 -19.97 -18.60 -16.16
C GLU A 822 -19.24 -17.99 -14.94
N MET A 823 -18.88 -18.81 -13.93
CA MET A 823 -18.02 -18.37 -12.82
C MET A 823 -16.67 -17.86 -13.35
N VAL A 824 -16.02 -18.62 -14.23
CA VAL A 824 -14.75 -18.21 -14.87
C VAL A 824 -14.94 -16.92 -15.68
N ARG A 825 -16.04 -16.79 -16.44
CA ARG A 825 -16.36 -15.58 -17.20
C ARG A 825 -16.53 -14.34 -16.33
N ARG A 826 -16.99 -14.51 -15.08
CA ARG A 826 -17.11 -13.45 -14.07
C ARG A 826 -15.87 -13.31 -13.18
N ASN A 827 -14.78 -13.98 -13.53
CA ASN A 827 -13.54 -14.04 -12.77
C ASN A 827 -13.70 -14.57 -11.33
N LEU A 828 -14.73 -15.38 -11.08
CA LEU A 828 -14.96 -16.09 -9.82
C LEU A 828 -14.15 -17.41 -9.84
N ILE A 829 -12.81 -17.30 -9.79
CA ILE A 829 -11.90 -18.44 -10.02
C ILE A 829 -11.19 -18.95 -8.75
N THR A 830 -11.31 -18.23 -7.63
CA THR A 830 -10.81 -18.63 -6.31
C THR A 830 -11.74 -19.52 -5.46
N PRO A 831 -13.07 -19.58 -5.66
CA PRO A 831 -13.91 -20.45 -4.85
C PRO A 831 -13.53 -21.93 -5.03
N VAL A 832 -13.12 -22.59 -3.96
CA VAL A 832 -12.80 -24.01 -4.04
C VAL A 832 -14.08 -24.82 -4.23
N VAL A 833 -14.10 -25.65 -5.28
CA VAL A 833 -15.24 -26.50 -5.66
C VAL A 833 -15.09 -27.90 -5.07
N GLU A 834 -13.87 -28.45 -5.07
CA GLU A 834 -13.58 -29.79 -4.54
C GLU A 834 -12.30 -29.77 -3.71
N GLU A 835 -12.37 -30.33 -2.50
CA GLU A 835 -11.26 -30.56 -1.59
C GLU A 835 -11.19 -32.06 -1.28
N ILE A 836 -10.04 -32.68 -1.53
CA ILE A 836 -9.82 -34.10 -1.25
C ILE A 836 -8.66 -34.23 -0.26
N THR A 837 -8.94 -34.76 0.92
CA THR A 837 -7.92 -35.12 1.93
C THR A 837 -7.63 -36.62 1.86
N SER A 838 -6.35 -36.96 1.80
CA SER A 838 -5.84 -38.31 1.77
C SER A 838 -4.75 -38.51 2.81
N VAL A 839 -4.62 -39.74 3.33
CA VAL A 839 -3.49 -40.17 4.16
C VAL A 839 -2.79 -41.28 3.41
N ASP A 840 -1.49 -41.12 3.15
CA ASP A 840 -0.69 -42.06 2.36
C ASP A 840 -1.34 -42.40 1.00
N ASN A 841 -1.87 -41.37 0.33
CA ASN A 841 -2.61 -41.42 -0.94
C ASN A 841 -3.96 -42.14 -0.90
N VAL A 842 -4.43 -42.59 0.26
CA VAL A 842 -5.78 -43.12 0.43
C VAL A 842 -6.72 -41.99 0.81
N GLN A 843 -7.75 -41.73 0.00
CA GLN A 843 -8.76 -40.72 0.31
C GLN A 843 -9.44 -41.04 1.65
N THR A 844 -9.47 -40.05 2.54
CA THR A 844 -10.15 -40.13 3.84
C THR A 844 -11.37 -39.21 3.89
N LEU A 845 -11.33 -38.09 3.16
CA LEU A 845 -12.40 -37.12 3.09
C LEU A 845 -12.42 -36.47 1.71
N LEU A 846 -13.61 -36.28 1.14
CA LEU A 846 -13.86 -35.33 0.07
C LEU A 846 -14.96 -34.37 0.54
N ASN A 847 -14.73 -33.07 0.36
CA ASN A 847 -15.72 -32.01 0.48
C ASN A 847 -15.92 -31.40 -0.90
N ARG A 848 -17.18 -31.25 -1.33
CA ARG A 848 -17.51 -30.61 -2.61
C ARG A 848 -18.60 -29.57 -2.41
N VAL A 849 -18.41 -28.40 -3.01
CA VAL A 849 -19.42 -27.33 -3.06
C VAL A 849 -19.88 -27.21 -4.50
N ASN A 850 -21.10 -27.67 -4.78
CA ASN A 850 -21.68 -27.53 -6.11
C ASN A 850 -22.39 -26.18 -6.21
N TYR A 851 -22.18 -25.47 -7.31
CA TYR A 851 -22.78 -24.14 -7.54
C TYR A 851 -23.92 -24.22 -8.54
N ASP A 852 -24.84 -23.25 -8.46
CA ASP A 852 -25.92 -23.06 -9.43
C ASP A 852 -26.22 -21.56 -9.57
N GLN A 853 -26.93 -21.18 -10.63
CA GLN A 853 -27.40 -19.82 -10.85
C GLN A 853 -28.78 -19.63 -10.22
N PHE A 854 -28.91 -18.59 -9.39
CA PHE A 854 -30.15 -18.23 -8.69
C PHE A 854 -30.74 -16.94 -9.27
N ASP A 855 -31.88 -16.48 -8.71
CA ASP A 855 -32.63 -15.31 -9.15
C ASP A 855 -31.74 -14.05 -9.31
N LEU A 856 -32.06 -13.21 -10.29
CA LEU A 856 -31.25 -12.06 -10.79
C LEU A 856 -29.83 -12.40 -11.27
N GLY A 857 -29.50 -13.70 -11.37
CA GLY A 857 -28.33 -14.22 -12.05
C GLY A 857 -27.09 -14.39 -11.18
N GLY A 858 -27.19 -14.23 -9.86
CA GLY A 858 -26.09 -14.53 -8.92
C GLY A 858 -25.77 -16.03 -8.88
N ILE A 859 -24.50 -16.37 -8.76
CA ILE A 859 -24.02 -17.77 -8.66
C ILE A 859 -23.65 -18.06 -7.22
N PHE A 860 -24.29 -19.06 -6.64
CA PHE A 860 -24.14 -19.39 -5.23
C PHE A 860 -24.09 -20.92 -5.02
N PRO A 861 -23.63 -21.39 -3.85
CA PRO A 861 -23.66 -22.81 -3.51
C PRO A 861 -25.08 -23.37 -3.57
N LYS A 862 -25.25 -24.48 -4.28
CA LYS A 862 -26.49 -25.26 -4.39
C LYS A 862 -26.51 -26.44 -3.42
N THR A 863 -25.42 -27.18 -3.36
CA THR A 863 -25.24 -28.28 -2.40
C THR A 863 -23.83 -28.30 -1.84
N ILE A 864 -23.71 -28.74 -0.59
CA ILE A 864 -22.43 -29.16 0.00
C ILE A 864 -22.49 -30.66 0.17
N GLU A 865 -21.55 -31.38 -0.43
CA GLU A 865 -21.40 -32.82 -0.37
C GLU A 865 -20.17 -33.20 0.43
N MET A 866 -20.26 -34.33 1.12
CA MET A 866 -19.16 -34.91 1.88
C MET A 866 -19.10 -36.41 1.64
N GLN A 867 -17.90 -36.93 1.40
CA GLN A 867 -17.60 -38.34 1.28
C GLN A 867 -16.55 -38.72 2.33
N VAL A 868 -16.82 -39.74 3.15
CA VAL A 868 -15.85 -40.27 4.13
C VAL A 868 -15.33 -41.62 3.63
N GLY A 869 -14.00 -41.73 3.52
CA GLY A 869 -13.34 -42.90 2.95
C GLY A 869 -13.83 -43.21 1.53
N SER A 870 -14.22 -44.47 1.30
CA SER A 870 -14.71 -44.98 0.01
C SER A 870 -16.24 -45.05 -0.11
N GLY A 871 -17.01 -44.56 0.89
CA GLY A 871 -18.47 -44.51 0.79
C GLY A 871 -18.94 -43.58 -0.33
N PRO A 872 -20.21 -43.61 -0.76
CA PRO A 872 -20.73 -42.65 -1.74
C PRO A 872 -20.77 -41.22 -1.16
N PRO A 873 -20.52 -40.16 -1.95
CA PRO A 873 -20.75 -38.78 -1.51
C PRO A 873 -22.17 -38.59 -1.00
N GLN A 874 -22.31 -37.89 0.13
CA GLN A 874 -23.59 -37.57 0.75
C GLN A 874 -23.77 -36.06 0.76
N THR A 875 -24.88 -35.58 0.23
CA THR A 875 -25.29 -34.18 0.43
C THR A 875 -25.45 -33.94 1.92
N LYS A 876 -24.80 -32.89 2.44
CA LYS A 876 -24.89 -32.41 3.83
C LYS A 876 -25.81 -31.22 3.97
N THR A 877 -25.81 -30.33 2.99
CA THR A 877 -26.65 -29.14 2.97
C THR A 877 -27.14 -28.89 1.55
N THR A 878 -28.41 -28.55 1.40
CA THR A 878 -29.00 -28.07 0.14
C THR A 878 -29.51 -26.65 0.34
N PHE A 879 -29.14 -25.75 -0.57
CA PHE A 879 -29.61 -24.37 -0.61
C PHE A 879 -30.66 -24.22 -1.70
N TYR A 880 -31.82 -23.68 -1.34
CA TYR A 880 -32.95 -23.56 -2.25
C TYR A 880 -33.08 -22.16 -2.80
N ASN A 881 -32.83 -21.13 -1.98
CA ASN A 881 -33.00 -19.75 -2.38
C ASN A 881 -31.99 -18.84 -1.69
N TYR A 882 -31.62 -17.80 -2.42
CA TYR A 882 -30.83 -16.66 -1.97
C TYR A 882 -31.57 -15.37 -2.29
N ASP A 883 -31.24 -14.29 -1.59
CA ASP A 883 -31.61 -12.96 -2.04
C ASP A 883 -30.62 -12.43 -3.08
N VAL A 884 -30.85 -11.19 -3.52
CA VAL A 884 -30.10 -10.54 -4.60
C VAL A 884 -28.64 -10.24 -4.23
N VAL A 885 -28.32 -10.20 -2.93
CA VAL A 885 -26.96 -9.96 -2.42
C VAL A 885 -26.27 -11.25 -1.95
N GLY A 886 -26.91 -12.41 -2.14
CA GLY A 886 -26.35 -13.72 -1.81
C GLY A 886 -26.57 -14.17 -0.37
N ASN A 887 -27.49 -13.54 0.37
CA ASN A 887 -27.90 -14.06 1.66
C ASN A 887 -28.79 -15.29 1.46
N ILE A 888 -28.59 -16.31 2.29
CA ILE A 888 -29.43 -17.52 2.28
C ILE A 888 -30.85 -17.13 2.70
N LEU A 889 -31.85 -17.50 1.89
CA LEU A 889 -33.27 -17.37 2.22
C LEU A 889 -33.89 -18.71 2.63
N GLU A 890 -33.44 -19.81 2.04
CA GLU A 890 -33.93 -21.15 2.36
C GLU A 890 -32.83 -22.20 2.20
N LYS A 891 -32.66 -23.07 3.21
CA LYS A 891 -31.80 -24.24 3.15
C LYS A 891 -32.37 -25.44 3.89
N GLN A 892 -31.74 -26.59 3.71
CA GLN A 892 -32.01 -27.82 4.45
C GLN A 892 -30.71 -28.56 4.75
N GLU A 893 -30.57 -29.02 5.99
CA GLU A 893 -29.50 -29.94 6.39
C GLU A 893 -29.94 -31.39 6.15
N ALA A 894 -29.03 -32.25 5.71
CA ALA A 894 -29.34 -33.62 5.28
C ALA A 894 -29.98 -34.50 6.35
N ASN A 895 -29.66 -34.26 7.62
CA ASN A 895 -30.22 -34.98 8.76
C ASN A 895 -31.52 -34.36 9.29
N SER A 896 -32.07 -33.36 8.59
CA SER A 896 -33.29 -32.66 8.97
C SER A 896 -34.35 -32.80 7.89
N ALA A 897 -35.51 -33.34 8.26
CA ALA A 897 -36.71 -33.28 7.40
C ALA A 897 -37.26 -31.85 7.28
N LEU A 898 -36.81 -30.92 8.13
CA LEU A 898 -37.30 -29.56 8.20
C LEU A 898 -36.45 -28.60 7.37
N ARG A 899 -37.12 -27.74 6.61
CA ARG A 899 -36.54 -26.56 5.97
C ARG A 899 -36.22 -25.48 7.00
N GLU A 900 -35.18 -24.70 6.70
CA GLU A 900 -34.84 -23.48 7.43
C GLU A 900 -35.00 -22.27 6.50
N VAL A 901 -35.88 -21.34 6.86
CA VAL A 901 -36.09 -20.07 6.17
C VAL A 901 -35.48 -18.94 6.97
N TYR A 902 -34.84 -18.00 6.28
CA TYR A 902 -34.22 -16.82 6.85
C TYR A 902 -34.84 -15.56 6.24
N LEU A 903 -35.19 -14.61 7.09
CA LEU A 903 -35.67 -13.29 6.68
C LEU A 903 -34.65 -12.25 7.08
N TRP A 904 -34.42 -11.30 6.18
CA TRP A 904 -33.39 -10.27 6.32
C TRP A 904 -34.01 -8.89 6.42
N SER A 905 -33.25 -7.95 6.96
CA SER A 905 -33.55 -6.52 7.02
C SER A 905 -32.24 -5.73 7.16
N TYR A 906 -32.31 -4.46 7.57
CA TYR A 906 -31.17 -3.57 7.71
C TYR A 906 -30.43 -3.40 6.37
N SER A 907 -31.19 -3.12 5.30
CA SER A 907 -30.71 -3.09 3.91
C SER A 907 -30.05 -4.42 3.49
N ALA A 908 -30.72 -5.54 3.78
CA ALA A 908 -30.24 -6.91 3.57
C ALA A 908 -28.91 -7.26 4.28
N GLN A 909 -28.51 -6.54 5.34
CA GLN A 909 -27.24 -6.79 6.04
C GLN A 909 -27.39 -7.69 7.27
N SER A 910 -28.60 -7.90 7.78
CA SER A 910 -28.77 -8.67 9.02
C SER A 910 -30.05 -9.49 9.06
N PRO A 911 -30.01 -10.74 9.56
CA PRO A 911 -31.19 -11.58 9.67
C PRO A 911 -32.08 -11.07 10.80
N ILE A 912 -33.38 -11.01 10.54
CA ILE A 912 -34.42 -10.68 11.52
C ILE A 912 -35.23 -11.89 11.97
N ALA A 913 -35.19 -12.99 11.21
CA ALA A 913 -35.84 -14.23 11.61
C ALA A 913 -35.11 -15.47 11.07
N LYS A 914 -35.12 -16.54 11.87
CA LYS A 914 -34.88 -17.93 11.47
C LYS A 914 -36.15 -18.73 11.75
N ILE A 915 -36.68 -19.38 10.73
CA ILE A 915 -37.93 -20.16 10.80
C ILE A 915 -37.59 -21.60 10.42
N VAL A 916 -37.74 -22.55 11.34
CA VAL A 916 -37.48 -23.97 11.11
C VAL A 916 -38.80 -24.73 11.05
N GLY A 917 -39.00 -25.51 9.98
CA GLY A 917 -40.22 -26.32 9.78
C GLY A 917 -41.27 -25.70 8.86
N SER A 918 -40.90 -24.73 8.01
CA SER A 918 -41.72 -24.18 6.92
C SER A 918 -40.83 -23.88 5.70
N ASP A 919 -41.41 -23.84 4.50
CA ASP A 919 -40.73 -23.40 3.27
C ASP A 919 -40.92 -21.89 3.00
N LEU A 920 -40.09 -21.33 2.11
CA LEU A 920 -40.11 -19.90 1.79
C LEU A 920 -41.38 -19.49 1.05
N ALA A 921 -41.99 -20.38 0.26
CA ALA A 921 -43.23 -20.09 -0.46
C ALA A 921 -44.40 -19.82 0.49
N THR A 922 -44.53 -20.65 1.53
CA THR A 922 -45.51 -20.50 2.60
C THR A 922 -45.26 -19.22 3.40
N VAL A 923 -44.01 -18.99 3.82
CA VAL A 923 -43.63 -17.77 4.55
C VAL A 923 -43.93 -16.51 3.73
N LYS A 924 -43.62 -16.51 2.43
CA LYS A 924 -43.97 -15.43 1.49
C LYS A 924 -45.46 -15.19 1.44
N SER A 925 -46.27 -16.24 1.29
CA SER A 925 -47.72 -16.12 1.22
C SER A 925 -48.31 -15.49 2.50
N VAL A 926 -47.84 -15.92 3.67
CA VAL A 926 -48.32 -15.42 4.97
C VAL A 926 -47.94 -13.96 5.20
N LEU A 927 -46.75 -13.53 4.76
CA LEU A 927 -46.22 -12.18 4.99
C LEU A 927 -46.62 -11.15 3.92
N GLY A 928 -47.59 -11.46 3.06
CA GLY A 928 -48.08 -10.52 2.04
C GLY A 928 -47.29 -10.52 0.72
N GLY A 929 -46.52 -11.59 0.45
CA GLY A 929 -45.86 -11.85 -0.82
C GLY A 929 -44.44 -11.29 -0.93
N ASN A 930 -43.85 -11.43 -2.12
CA ASN A 930 -42.45 -11.09 -2.39
C ASN A 930 -42.15 -9.59 -2.18
N SER A 931 -43.09 -8.72 -2.56
CA SER A 931 -42.93 -7.27 -2.42
C SER A 931 -42.85 -6.83 -0.96
N ALA A 932 -43.64 -7.43 -0.07
CA ALA A 932 -43.61 -7.13 1.36
C ALA A 932 -42.29 -7.57 2.01
N ILE A 933 -41.83 -8.80 1.70
CA ILE A 933 -40.53 -9.29 2.18
C ILE A 933 -39.39 -8.41 1.64
N LEU A 934 -39.40 -8.05 0.36
CA LEU A 934 -38.36 -7.21 -0.23
C LEU A 934 -38.36 -5.80 0.39
N SER A 935 -39.54 -5.21 0.58
CA SER A 935 -39.69 -3.93 1.26
C SER A 935 -39.13 -3.96 2.69
N PHE A 936 -39.36 -5.06 3.42
CA PHE A 936 -38.84 -5.21 4.78
C PHE A 936 -37.33 -5.51 4.80
N SER A 937 -36.84 -6.28 3.82
CA SER A 937 -35.40 -6.53 3.64
C SER A 937 -34.62 -5.23 3.46
N ASN A 938 -35.22 -4.28 2.73
CA ASN A 938 -34.66 -2.95 2.50
C ASN A 938 -34.94 -1.95 3.63
N ALA A 939 -35.65 -2.34 4.70
CA ALA A 939 -35.84 -1.46 5.85
C ALA A 939 -34.51 -1.21 6.56
N ILE A 940 -34.25 0.06 6.91
CA ILE A 940 -32.91 0.55 7.28
C ILE A 940 -32.55 0.21 8.73
N ASN A 941 -33.47 0.51 9.65
CA ASN A 941 -33.28 0.33 11.08
C ASN A 941 -34.65 0.06 11.76
N PRO A 942 -35.31 -1.05 11.42
CA PRO A 942 -36.62 -1.36 11.99
C PRO A 942 -36.51 -1.51 13.51
N GLU A 943 -37.39 -0.83 14.23
CA GLU A 943 -37.55 -1.05 15.67
C GLU A 943 -38.04 -2.48 15.94
N LYS A 944 -37.79 -2.98 17.16
CA LYS A 944 -38.25 -4.32 17.56
C LYS A 944 -39.76 -4.49 17.39
N SER A 945 -40.55 -3.47 17.73
CA SER A 945 -42.01 -3.46 17.56
C SER A 945 -42.42 -3.67 16.10
N THR A 946 -41.71 -3.03 15.16
CA THR A 946 -41.91 -3.17 13.72
C THR A 946 -41.54 -4.57 13.24
N VAL A 947 -40.41 -5.13 13.71
CA VAL A 947 -40.00 -6.51 13.39
C VAL A 947 -41.02 -7.52 13.94
N ASP A 948 -41.41 -7.38 15.21
CA ASP A 948 -42.39 -8.27 15.85
C ASP A 948 -43.75 -8.20 15.14
N SER A 949 -44.20 -7.01 14.74
CA SER A 949 -45.46 -6.83 14.01
C SER A 949 -45.42 -7.49 12.64
N PHE A 950 -44.33 -7.32 11.89
CA PHE A 950 -44.13 -7.96 10.59
C PHE A 950 -44.13 -9.48 10.70
N LEU A 951 -43.49 -10.06 11.72
CA LEU A 951 -43.42 -11.50 11.92
C LEU A 951 -44.68 -12.10 12.58
N SER A 952 -45.54 -11.28 13.17
CA SER A 952 -46.73 -11.73 13.91
C SER A 952 -47.67 -12.68 13.14
N PRO A 953 -47.93 -12.50 11.82
CA PRO A 953 -48.84 -13.39 11.08
C PRO A 953 -48.35 -14.84 11.01
N LEU A 954 -47.03 -15.06 11.07
CA LEU A 954 -46.44 -16.41 11.03
C LEU A 954 -46.83 -17.26 12.22
N LYS A 955 -46.95 -16.66 13.42
CA LYS A 955 -47.27 -17.42 14.65
C LYS A 955 -48.61 -18.14 14.56
N ASN A 956 -49.58 -17.53 13.86
CA ASN A 956 -50.92 -18.10 13.70
C ASN A 956 -51.00 -19.02 12.47
N ALA A 957 -50.34 -18.67 11.37
CA ALA A 957 -50.45 -19.39 10.11
C ALA A 957 -49.58 -20.66 10.05
N ILE A 958 -48.46 -20.72 10.76
CA ILE A 958 -47.54 -21.86 10.81
C ILE A 958 -47.17 -22.26 12.25
N PRO A 959 -48.13 -22.70 13.07
CA PRO A 959 -47.94 -22.88 14.51
C PRO A 959 -46.96 -24.00 14.90
N THR A 960 -46.65 -24.92 13.97
CA THR A 960 -45.65 -25.98 14.17
C THR A 960 -44.22 -25.53 13.86
N ALA A 961 -44.05 -24.36 13.21
CA ALA A 961 -42.73 -23.84 12.87
C ALA A 961 -42.07 -23.18 14.08
N GLN A 962 -40.77 -23.41 14.23
CA GLN A 962 -39.95 -22.79 15.27
C GLN A 962 -39.40 -21.46 14.76
N ILE A 963 -39.87 -20.36 15.33
CA ILE A 963 -39.50 -19.01 14.91
C ILE A 963 -38.58 -18.39 15.97
N THR A 964 -37.36 -18.03 15.57
CA THR A 964 -36.46 -17.18 16.35
C THR A 964 -36.34 -15.85 15.64
N SER A 965 -36.51 -14.73 16.34
CA SER A 965 -36.37 -13.38 15.76
C SER A 965 -35.21 -12.60 16.37
N TYR A 966 -34.69 -11.64 15.62
CA TYR A 966 -33.55 -10.82 16.00
C TYR A 966 -33.77 -9.36 15.63
N THR A 967 -33.18 -8.46 16.41
CA THR A 967 -32.98 -7.05 16.02
C THR A 967 -31.53 -6.69 16.20
N HIS A 968 -31.06 -5.68 15.49
CA HIS A 968 -29.66 -5.27 15.46
C HIS A 968 -29.52 -3.75 15.65
N LYS A 969 -28.37 -3.32 16.16
CA LYS A 969 -27.91 -1.93 16.11
C LYS A 969 -26.89 -1.83 14.96
N PRO A 970 -27.16 -1.04 13.90
CA PRO A 970 -26.27 -0.92 12.73
C PRO A 970 -24.81 -0.65 13.11
N LEU A 971 -23.87 -1.39 12.48
CA LEU A 971 -22.42 -1.31 12.73
C LEU A 971 -21.96 -1.59 14.18
N VAL A 972 -22.84 -2.16 15.01
CA VAL A 972 -22.55 -2.55 16.40
C VAL A 972 -22.75 -4.04 16.61
N GLY A 973 -23.96 -4.54 16.34
CA GLY A 973 -24.29 -5.96 16.51
C GLY A 973 -25.73 -6.20 16.95
N MET A 974 -26.04 -7.44 17.32
CA MET A 974 -27.37 -7.86 17.75
C MET A 974 -27.84 -7.06 18.97
N ALA A 975 -29.04 -6.49 18.92
CA ALA A 975 -29.67 -5.74 20.01
C ALA A 975 -30.67 -6.59 20.80
N SER A 976 -31.34 -7.55 20.15
CA SER A 976 -32.19 -8.53 20.84
C SER A 976 -32.32 -9.82 20.06
N MET A 977 -32.64 -10.89 20.78
CA MET A 977 -33.01 -12.19 20.24
C MET A 977 -34.25 -12.70 20.97
N THR A 978 -35.31 -13.06 20.25
CA THR A 978 -36.47 -13.75 20.81
C THR A 978 -36.44 -15.20 20.37
N ASP A 979 -36.39 -16.11 21.35
CA ASP A 979 -36.32 -17.55 21.09
C ASP A 979 -37.67 -18.15 20.67
N VAL A 980 -37.66 -19.46 20.40
CA VAL A 980 -38.85 -20.23 19.97
C VAL A 980 -39.96 -20.27 21.02
N LYS A 981 -39.67 -19.96 22.28
CA LYS A 981 -40.65 -19.88 23.38
C LYS A 981 -41.21 -18.47 23.56
N GLY A 982 -40.75 -17.50 22.78
CA GLY A 982 -41.14 -16.10 22.91
C GLY A 982 -40.36 -15.34 24.00
N MET A 983 -39.30 -15.92 24.55
CA MET A 983 -38.46 -15.26 25.55
C MET A 983 -37.42 -14.38 24.84
N THR A 984 -37.37 -13.10 25.18
CA THR A 984 -36.40 -12.16 24.60
C THR A 984 -35.17 -12.00 25.48
N VAL A 985 -33.99 -12.08 24.87
CA VAL A 985 -32.71 -11.66 25.44
C VAL A 985 -32.28 -10.35 24.78
N TYR A 986 -31.87 -9.37 25.57
CA TYR A 986 -31.36 -8.07 25.11
C TYR A 986 -29.85 -8.00 25.25
N TYR A 987 -29.21 -7.37 24.26
CA TYR A 987 -27.78 -7.14 24.23
C TYR A 987 -27.54 -5.63 24.25
N GLU A 988 -26.83 -5.17 25.27
CA GLU A 988 -26.54 -3.76 25.48
C GLU A 988 -25.04 -3.55 25.36
N TYR A 989 -24.65 -2.46 24.71
CA TYR A 989 -23.27 -2.16 24.40
C TYR A 989 -22.80 -0.94 25.19
N ASP A 990 -21.51 -0.91 25.54
CA ASP A 990 -20.88 0.26 26.14
C ASP A 990 -20.70 1.38 25.10
N GLY A 991 -20.15 2.51 25.54
CA GLY A 991 -19.84 3.64 24.65
C GLY A 991 -18.95 3.24 23.47
N PHE A 992 -18.07 2.25 23.64
CA PHE A 992 -17.17 1.76 22.60
C PHE A 992 -17.85 0.78 21.63
N ASN A 993 -19.16 0.58 21.72
CA ASN A 993 -19.92 -0.41 20.96
C ASN A 993 -19.43 -1.86 21.23
N ARG A 994 -18.88 -2.13 22.42
CA ARG A 994 -18.54 -3.49 22.89
C ARG A 994 -19.66 -4.01 23.79
N LEU A 995 -19.93 -5.30 23.77
CA LEU A 995 -21.04 -5.89 24.53
C LEU A 995 -20.84 -5.67 26.03
N ALA A 996 -21.69 -4.89 26.69
CA ALA A 996 -21.60 -4.59 28.12
C ALA A 996 -22.50 -5.49 28.96
N TYR A 997 -23.74 -5.71 28.51
CA TYR A 997 -24.72 -6.51 29.24
C TYR A 997 -25.50 -7.44 28.31
N VAL A 998 -25.83 -8.60 28.83
CA VAL A 998 -26.85 -9.49 28.28
C VAL A 998 -27.96 -9.58 29.32
N ARG A 999 -29.19 -9.25 28.94
CA ARG A 999 -30.34 -9.17 29.85
C ARG A 999 -31.47 -10.10 29.42
N ASP A 1000 -32.26 -10.54 30.38
CA ASP A 1000 -33.49 -11.31 30.13
C ASP A 1000 -34.66 -10.43 29.66
N GLN A 1001 -35.83 -11.04 29.47
CA GLN A 1001 -37.04 -10.36 29.00
C GLN A 1001 -37.56 -9.30 29.98
N HIS A 1002 -37.24 -9.43 31.27
CA HIS A 1002 -37.59 -8.49 32.33
C HIS A 1002 -36.50 -7.44 32.57
N ARG A 1003 -35.48 -7.38 31.71
CA ARG A 1003 -34.30 -6.49 31.79
C ARG A 1003 -33.37 -6.79 32.98
N ASN A 1004 -33.44 -7.97 33.59
CA ASN A 1004 -32.46 -8.40 34.58
C ASN A 1004 -31.14 -8.79 33.89
N ILE A 1005 -30.00 -8.51 34.53
CA ILE A 1005 -28.68 -8.86 33.98
C ILE A 1005 -28.47 -10.38 34.09
N ILE A 1006 -28.28 -11.04 32.94
CA ILE A 1006 -27.85 -12.44 32.86
C ILE A 1006 -26.33 -12.51 32.86
N LYS A 1007 -25.68 -11.61 32.10
CA LYS A 1007 -24.22 -11.49 32.01
C LYS A 1007 -23.81 -10.03 31.94
N SER A 1008 -22.71 -9.71 32.59
CA SER A 1008 -22.00 -8.44 32.44
C SER A 1008 -20.59 -8.71 31.90
N TYR A 1009 -20.11 -7.80 31.09
CA TYR A 1009 -18.76 -7.84 30.53
C TYR A 1009 -18.03 -6.59 30.97
N CYS A 1010 -16.83 -6.79 31.49
CA CYS A 1010 -15.92 -5.71 31.83
C CYS A 1010 -14.68 -5.89 30.96
N TYR A 1011 -14.34 -4.82 30.24
CA TYR A 1011 -13.20 -4.81 29.35
C TYR A 1011 -12.06 -4.07 30.04
N ASN A 1012 -10.90 -4.71 30.07
CA ASN A 1012 -9.69 -4.14 30.62
C ASN A 1012 -8.60 -4.11 29.54
N TYR A 1013 -7.72 -3.12 29.60
CA TYR A 1013 -6.47 -3.19 28.86
C TYR A 1013 -5.52 -4.13 29.62
N ALA A 1014 -4.74 -4.94 28.91
CA ALA A 1014 -3.99 -6.06 29.48
C ALA A 1014 -3.31 -5.72 30.83
N GLY A 1015 -3.71 -6.39 31.92
CA GLY A 1015 -3.16 -6.19 33.26
C GLY A 1015 -3.91 -5.20 34.16
N GLN A 1016 -4.92 -4.48 33.66
CA GLN A 1016 -5.73 -3.56 34.47
C GLN A 1016 -6.70 -4.32 35.39
N MET A 1017 -6.67 -4.01 36.70
CA MET A 1017 -7.73 -4.39 37.63
C MET A 1017 -8.94 -3.50 37.38
N VAL A 1018 -10.09 -4.09 37.07
CA VAL A 1018 -11.36 -3.38 36.86
C VAL A 1018 -12.34 -3.82 37.94
N ASP A 1019 -12.97 -2.85 38.61
CA ASP A 1019 -14.10 -3.16 39.49
C ASP A 1019 -15.33 -3.44 38.63
N CYS A 1020 -15.62 -4.73 38.45
CA CYS A 1020 -16.77 -5.17 37.67
C CYS A 1020 -18.12 -4.77 38.29
N ASN A 1021 -18.13 -4.20 39.49
CA ASN A 1021 -19.33 -3.74 40.18
C ASN A 1021 -19.62 -2.24 40.01
N SER A 1022 -18.68 -1.43 39.48
CA SER A 1022 -18.79 0.04 39.46
C SER A 1022 -19.25 0.66 38.14
N LEU A 1023 -19.66 -0.14 37.14
CA LEU A 1023 -20.24 0.41 35.91
C LEU A 1023 -21.65 0.94 36.22
N SER A 1024 -21.74 2.27 36.36
CA SER A 1024 -22.94 3.01 36.72
C SER A 1024 -24.16 2.56 35.93
N ILE A 1025 -25.18 2.09 36.66
CA ILE A 1025 -26.54 1.92 36.14
C ILE A 1025 -27.03 3.29 35.69
N PRO A 1026 -27.32 3.53 34.39
CA PRO A 1026 -28.05 4.73 34.02
C PRO A 1026 -29.48 4.52 34.50
N THR A 1027 -29.79 5.00 35.70
CA THR A 1027 -31.17 5.11 36.17
C THR A 1027 -31.87 6.13 35.29
N ARG A 1028 -32.63 5.68 34.29
CA ARG A 1028 -33.70 6.53 33.75
C ARG A 1028 -34.70 6.75 34.89
N PRO A 1029 -35.13 7.99 35.18
CA PRO A 1029 -36.15 8.21 36.19
C PRO A 1029 -37.45 7.52 35.76
N PHE A 1030 -37.93 6.60 36.60
CA PHE A 1030 -39.29 6.09 36.52
C PHE A 1030 -40.25 7.26 36.75
N SER A 1031 -40.88 7.77 35.70
CA SER A 1031 -42.09 8.57 35.87
C SER A 1031 -43.27 7.61 36.09
N ILE A 1032 -43.54 7.30 37.35
CA ILE A 1032 -44.81 6.72 37.79
C ILE A 1032 -45.87 7.82 37.57
N ARG A 1033 -46.72 7.68 36.55
CA ARG A 1033 -48.03 8.35 36.55
C ARG A 1033 -48.92 7.58 37.51
N VAL A 1034 -49.07 8.10 38.72
CA VAL A 1034 -50.20 7.74 39.58
C VAL A 1034 -51.44 8.28 38.89
N ILE A 1035 -52.28 7.39 38.36
CA ILE A 1035 -53.66 7.71 38.03
C ILE A 1035 -54.42 7.56 39.34
N THR A 1036 -54.81 8.69 39.95
CA THR A 1036 -55.87 8.69 40.97
C THR A 1036 -57.19 8.93 40.26
N GLU A 1037 -58.04 7.90 40.36
CA GLU A 1037 -59.46 7.76 40.00
C GLU A 1037 -59.90 8.08 38.56
#